data_AF-A0AAE0M1H9-F1
#
_entry.id   AF-A0AAE0M1H9-F1
#
_cell.length_a   1.000
_cell.length_b   1.000
_cell.length_c   1.000
_cell.angle_alpha   90.00
_cell.angle_beta   90.00
_cell.angle_gamma   90.00
#
_symmetry.space_group_name_H-M   'P 1'
#
loop_
_entity.id
_entity.type
_entity.pdbx_description
1 polymer ?
#
loop_
_entity_poly.entity_id
_entity_poly.type
_entity_poly.pdbx_seq_one_letter_code
_entity_poly.pdbx_strand_id
1 'polypeptide(L)'
;MAAEHATPSPVETHFGRTVPAMGRRPGKLVMVGSGIKSISHMTLETVSHIEQADKVFYCVADPGTELFVKSKAKWSFDLYTLYDNDKNRYITYVQMAELCLQAARDGFFSVGVFYGHPGVFVSPSHRAIGIAKREGIEAYMLPGISAEDCLFADLGVDPSFTGCQTYEATDLLLRDRPISPYSHLIVWQVGVVGDTGFNFGGFTQTKFQVLVDRLEEVYGSDHRLIHYFASTLSHGPAHIEPLRISDLRKPEVEKRMNGISTFYVPQIGKSAHNPKTAERLGLRVDSKTPDRSFGHLIGPAISYNTLETRAVQALKTHKPSPSYRKNRLPTSTLPVLTALATSPKAVAHFKRNTTQFLDAFPDMATHVKKVLQTGSPGLLRLLSLNSSADVAAKFVQAEFRDSTLASKYAAVLKENNGDPDGETNIIKFLQDQGYDTTPEDVSTAYLSAISVDLNTYAGYYASTFTNGGVGPNILIQNGAVTVDDTVIKNPVYAQSLLQWSIKDGNAFNAKLTFRILTDDDGKPLAPGAYIGPQFYGTYWKSEEPSTPNIQGKTGTAPIKPVNPVTPVTPTPLDTFTGNFVAYKADATTGKWSEDGTFVVSDPAGSTVPTAVYKGKTLNNYQYSGNETLTWSSTDGNDSNGSISFFINKTATSTNPTLGAQATGRVWAPAEAMPAKVNFFMSLGQSANPSTQSVPSQSASEWKSVGINVGVGLATMLLGTAIIEAIKWRIKLKANPTDPEINQGVKDSSEKVSQSSEQQEAVQKSSVESDASGSADVQPSDIPVPDAPVTTTTDTTTTDTTTTDTTTTDTTTTDTTTTDTTTTDTTTTTDTTTTTDVTTDVTTDVDVVVDVDVIVIL
;
A
#
# COMPACT_ATOMS: atom_id res chain seq x y z
N MET A 1 3.83 -1.33 -81.22
CA MET A 1 2.41 -1.47 -80.83
C MET A 1 2.36 -1.49 -79.32
N ALA A 2 1.48 -0.71 -78.69
CA ALA A 2 1.20 -0.86 -77.26
C ALA A 2 0.07 -1.88 -77.09
N ALA A 3 0.18 -2.75 -76.09
CA ALA A 3 -0.92 -3.59 -75.62
C ALA A 3 -1.30 -3.07 -74.23
N GLU A 4 -2.60 -2.92 -73.96
CA GLU A 4 -3.08 -2.20 -72.79
C GLU A 4 -2.92 -3.03 -71.51
N HIS A 5 -2.46 -2.39 -70.44
CA HIS A 5 -2.55 -2.95 -69.08
C HIS A 5 -4.01 -2.92 -68.62
N ALA A 6 -4.73 -4.03 -68.81
CA ALA A 6 -5.95 -4.28 -68.08
C ALA A 6 -5.61 -4.40 -66.58
N THR A 7 -5.89 -3.34 -65.82
CA THR A 7 -5.77 -3.37 -64.36
C THR A 7 -6.86 -4.28 -63.78
N PRO A 8 -6.52 -5.20 -62.85
CA PRO A 8 -7.55 -6.00 -62.19
C PRO A 8 -8.42 -5.08 -61.33
N SER A 9 -9.74 -5.11 -61.56
CA SER A 9 -10.68 -4.30 -60.79
C SER A 9 -10.56 -4.63 -59.29
N PRO A 10 -10.50 -3.63 -58.39
CA PRO A 10 -10.44 -3.89 -56.96
C PRO A 10 -11.74 -4.58 -56.52
N VAL A 11 -11.62 -5.78 -55.96
CA VAL A 11 -12.73 -6.43 -55.26
C VAL A 11 -12.89 -5.72 -53.93
N GLU A 12 -13.78 -4.72 -53.88
CA GLU A 12 -14.17 -4.05 -52.64
C GLU A 12 -14.89 -5.02 -51.70
N THR A 13 -14.11 -5.80 -50.96
CA THR A 13 -14.58 -6.52 -49.80
C THR A 13 -14.86 -5.52 -48.68
N HIS A 14 -16.06 -4.92 -48.75
CA HIS A 14 -16.67 -4.13 -47.68
C HIS A 14 -16.85 -5.01 -46.44
N PHE A 15 -15.79 -5.19 -45.66
CA PHE A 15 -15.80 -5.81 -44.33
C PHE A 15 -16.47 -4.86 -43.32
N GLY A 16 -17.76 -4.61 -43.54
CA GLY A 16 -18.62 -3.95 -42.56
C GLY A 16 -18.61 -4.73 -41.26
N ARG A 17 -18.51 -4.01 -40.14
CA ARG A 17 -18.40 -4.56 -38.79
C ARG A 17 -19.55 -5.54 -38.51
N THR A 18 -19.29 -6.85 -38.61
CA THR A 18 -20.30 -7.89 -38.50
C THR A 18 -20.83 -7.99 -37.08
N VAL A 19 -21.94 -7.28 -36.82
CA VAL A 19 -22.72 -7.43 -35.60
C VAL A 19 -23.17 -8.90 -35.50
N PRO A 20 -22.91 -9.61 -34.38
CA PRO A 20 -23.34 -10.99 -34.22
C PRO A 20 -24.85 -11.15 -34.48
N ALA A 21 -25.22 -12.21 -35.19
CA ALA A 21 -26.62 -12.51 -35.46
C ALA A 21 -27.42 -12.56 -34.14
N MET A 22 -28.58 -11.91 -34.13
CA MET A 22 -29.36 -11.64 -32.91
C MET A 22 -29.60 -12.94 -32.11
N GLY A 23 -29.11 -12.98 -30.86
CA GLY A 23 -29.16 -14.16 -29.99
C GLY A 23 -27.83 -14.93 -29.85
N ARG A 24 -26.80 -14.66 -30.66
CA ARG A 24 -25.44 -15.20 -30.44
C ARG A 24 -24.65 -14.29 -29.49
N ARG A 25 -24.02 -14.89 -28.47
CA ARG A 25 -23.01 -14.22 -27.63
C ARG A 25 -21.76 -13.87 -28.46
N PRO A 26 -21.05 -12.76 -28.18
CA PRO A 26 -19.79 -12.46 -28.85
C PRO A 26 -18.75 -13.55 -28.53
N GLY A 27 -18.09 -14.07 -29.56
CA GLY A 27 -17.01 -15.04 -29.39
C GLY A 27 -15.66 -14.37 -29.14
N LYS A 28 -14.67 -15.21 -28.79
CA LYS A 28 -13.32 -14.80 -28.41
C LYS A 28 -12.32 -15.83 -28.91
N LEU A 29 -11.13 -15.38 -29.35
CA LEU A 29 -10.06 -16.23 -29.85
C LEU A 29 -8.73 -15.91 -29.16
N VAL A 30 -8.12 -16.88 -28.46
CA VAL A 30 -6.79 -16.68 -27.85
C VAL A 30 -5.81 -17.73 -28.34
N MET A 31 -4.62 -17.30 -28.76
CA MET A 31 -3.51 -18.22 -29.10
C MET A 31 -2.54 -18.32 -27.92
N VAL A 32 -2.21 -19.54 -27.50
CA VAL A 32 -1.41 -19.83 -26.31
C VAL A 32 -0.31 -20.85 -26.59
N GLY A 33 0.82 -20.75 -25.88
CA GLY A 33 1.95 -21.65 -26.03
C GLY A 33 1.97 -22.76 -24.98
N SER A 34 2.17 -24.02 -25.38
CA SER A 34 2.41 -25.10 -24.42
C SER A 34 3.85 -25.13 -23.88
N GLY A 35 4.75 -24.34 -24.47
CA GLY A 35 6.19 -24.52 -24.29
C GLY A 35 6.74 -25.74 -25.04
N ILE A 36 8.03 -26.04 -24.88
CA ILE A 36 8.70 -27.18 -25.55
C ILE A 36 8.78 -28.43 -24.66
N LYS A 37 9.12 -28.27 -23.37
CA LYS A 37 9.29 -29.39 -22.43
C LYS A 37 7.95 -29.80 -21.81
N SER A 38 7.57 -31.07 -22.00
CA SER A 38 6.23 -31.61 -21.73
C SER A 38 5.65 -31.13 -20.40
N ILE A 39 4.47 -30.50 -20.51
CA ILE A 39 3.66 -29.85 -19.44
C ILE A 39 4.38 -28.69 -18.70
N SER A 40 5.61 -28.91 -18.24
CA SER A 40 6.41 -28.03 -17.36
C SER A 40 6.69 -26.62 -17.89
N HIS A 41 6.59 -26.41 -19.21
CA HIS A 41 6.82 -25.10 -19.84
C HIS A 41 5.51 -24.32 -20.13
N MET A 42 4.34 -24.82 -19.70
CA MET A 42 3.09 -24.05 -19.76
C MET A 42 3.07 -22.93 -18.72
N THR A 43 2.67 -21.73 -19.14
CA THR A 43 2.36 -20.64 -18.21
C THR A 43 1.04 -20.91 -17.47
N LEU A 44 0.90 -20.41 -16.24
CA LEU A 44 -0.35 -20.52 -15.47
C LEU A 44 -1.55 -19.91 -16.21
N GLU A 45 -1.31 -18.82 -16.95
CA GLU A 45 -2.33 -18.16 -17.77
C GLU A 45 -2.76 -19.03 -18.95
N THR A 46 -1.84 -19.74 -19.62
CA THR A 46 -2.15 -20.74 -20.67
C THR A 46 -3.06 -21.83 -20.11
N VAL A 47 -2.71 -22.45 -18.98
CA VAL A 47 -3.50 -23.54 -18.39
C VAL A 47 -4.93 -23.07 -18.09
N SER A 48 -5.06 -21.89 -17.48
CA SER A 48 -6.37 -21.29 -17.18
C SER A 48 -7.18 -20.95 -18.43
N HIS A 49 -6.55 -20.49 -19.52
CA HIS A 49 -7.24 -20.30 -20.80
C HIS A 49 -7.77 -21.62 -21.36
N ILE A 50 -7.00 -22.72 -21.30
CA ILE A 50 -7.42 -24.05 -21.76
C ILE A 50 -8.59 -24.60 -20.94
N GLU A 51 -8.56 -24.45 -19.60
CA GLU A 51 -9.66 -24.87 -18.71
C GLU A 51 -10.95 -24.05 -18.92
N GLN A 52 -10.80 -22.75 -19.21
CA GLN A 52 -11.95 -21.84 -19.33
C GLN A 52 -12.54 -21.81 -20.74
N ALA A 53 -11.79 -22.19 -21.77
CA ALA A 53 -12.22 -22.29 -23.18
C ALA A 53 -13.41 -23.24 -23.40
N ASP A 54 -14.29 -22.91 -24.33
CA ASP A 54 -15.39 -23.78 -24.74
C ASP A 54 -14.97 -24.72 -25.89
N LYS A 55 -13.95 -24.31 -26.66
CA LYS A 55 -13.35 -25.08 -27.76
C LYS A 55 -11.83 -24.89 -27.74
N VAL A 56 -11.08 -25.98 -27.55
CA VAL A 56 -9.62 -25.97 -27.63
C VAL A 56 -9.17 -26.67 -28.91
N PHE A 57 -8.29 -26.05 -29.68
CA PHE A 57 -7.68 -26.60 -30.87
C PHE A 57 -6.17 -26.66 -30.63
N TYR A 58 -5.52 -27.82 -30.76
CA TYR A 58 -4.13 -27.96 -30.35
C TYR A 58 -3.22 -28.56 -31.42
N CYS A 59 -1.95 -28.13 -31.46
CA CYS A 59 -0.88 -28.69 -32.27
C CYS A 59 0.39 -28.72 -31.39
N VAL A 60 0.60 -29.82 -30.68
CA VAL A 60 1.61 -29.95 -29.61
C VAL A 60 2.70 -30.98 -29.96
N ALA A 61 3.86 -30.88 -29.31
CA ALA A 61 5.06 -31.65 -29.68
C ALA A 61 5.17 -33.04 -29.04
N ASP A 62 4.38 -33.35 -28.01
CA ASP A 62 4.50 -34.61 -27.26
C ASP A 62 3.15 -35.12 -26.71
N PRO A 63 2.99 -36.44 -26.51
CA PRO A 63 1.72 -37.04 -26.06
C PRO A 63 1.39 -36.76 -24.58
N GLY A 64 2.37 -36.43 -23.73
CA GLY A 64 2.11 -36.04 -22.34
C GLY A 64 1.41 -34.68 -22.28
N THR A 65 1.88 -33.72 -23.06
CA THR A 65 1.22 -32.43 -23.28
C THR A 65 -0.15 -32.62 -23.92
N GLU A 66 -0.30 -33.52 -24.90
CA GLU A 66 -1.60 -33.81 -25.53
C GLU A 66 -2.63 -34.31 -24.50
N LEU A 67 -2.26 -35.30 -23.70
CA LEU A 67 -3.12 -35.85 -22.63
C LEU A 67 -3.43 -34.79 -21.57
N PHE A 68 -2.47 -33.93 -21.22
CA PHE A 68 -2.72 -32.82 -20.30
C PHE A 68 -3.74 -31.83 -20.87
N VAL A 69 -3.59 -31.39 -22.13
CA VAL A 69 -4.56 -30.50 -22.80
C VAL A 69 -5.95 -31.15 -22.84
N LYS A 70 -6.05 -32.43 -23.20
CA LYS A 70 -7.32 -33.20 -23.15
C LYS A 70 -7.92 -33.26 -21.75
N SER A 71 -7.12 -33.39 -20.70
CA SER A 71 -7.60 -33.44 -19.31
C SER A 71 -8.15 -32.11 -18.78
N LYS A 72 -7.75 -30.98 -19.40
CA LYS A 72 -8.13 -29.62 -19.01
C LYS A 72 -9.26 -29.02 -19.87
N ALA A 73 -9.29 -29.34 -21.15
CA ALA A 73 -10.26 -28.78 -22.10
C ALA A 73 -11.67 -29.39 -21.95
N LYS A 74 -12.72 -28.56 -21.91
CA LYS A 74 -14.12 -29.05 -21.95
C LYS A 74 -14.46 -29.81 -23.25
N TRP A 75 -13.77 -29.44 -24.33
CA TRP A 75 -13.80 -30.07 -25.64
C TRP A 75 -12.49 -29.71 -26.34
N SER A 76 -11.86 -30.66 -27.02
CA SER A 76 -10.64 -30.42 -27.78
C SER A 76 -10.63 -31.10 -29.15
N PHE A 77 -9.80 -30.57 -30.06
CA PHE A 77 -9.55 -31.12 -31.39
C PHE A 77 -8.06 -31.01 -31.75
N ASP A 78 -7.50 -32.10 -32.27
CA ASP A 78 -6.12 -32.14 -32.74
C ASP A 78 -5.99 -31.53 -34.14
N LEU A 79 -5.33 -30.38 -34.22
CA LEU A 79 -4.99 -29.71 -35.47
C LEU A 79 -3.92 -30.46 -36.28
N TYR A 80 -3.15 -31.36 -35.67
CA TYR A 80 -2.14 -32.15 -36.37
C TYR A 80 -2.77 -33.11 -37.39
N THR A 81 -4.01 -33.54 -37.18
CA THR A 81 -4.85 -34.27 -38.16
C THR A 81 -5.07 -33.55 -39.49
N LEU A 82 -4.75 -32.24 -39.58
CA LEU A 82 -4.83 -31.46 -40.81
C LEU A 82 -3.53 -31.50 -41.65
N TYR A 83 -2.46 -32.15 -41.17
CA TYR A 83 -1.30 -32.44 -42.00
C TYR A 83 -1.54 -33.68 -42.88
N ASP A 84 -0.85 -33.72 -44.02
CA ASP A 84 -0.89 -34.83 -44.98
C ASP A 84 0.42 -34.82 -45.80
N ASN A 85 0.81 -35.95 -46.38
CA ASN A 85 2.11 -36.13 -47.05
C ASN A 85 2.22 -35.34 -48.37
N ASP A 86 1.15 -35.33 -49.17
CA ASP A 86 1.15 -34.70 -50.50
C ASP A 86 0.64 -33.24 -50.46
N LYS A 87 0.73 -32.59 -49.29
CA LYS A 87 0.03 -31.33 -48.97
C LYS A 87 1.00 -30.21 -48.58
N ASN A 88 0.88 -29.08 -49.27
CA ASN A 88 1.64 -27.87 -48.92
C ASN A 88 1.22 -27.33 -47.54
N ARG A 89 2.19 -27.06 -46.66
CA ARG A 89 1.94 -26.66 -45.25
C ARG A 89 1.06 -25.42 -45.13
N TYR A 90 1.10 -24.49 -46.09
CA TYR A 90 0.26 -23.30 -46.08
C TYR A 90 -1.24 -23.62 -46.12
N ILE A 91 -1.65 -24.66 -46.85
CA ILE A 91 -3.06 -25.09 -46.93
C ILE A 91 -3.52 -25.59 -45.55
N THR A 92 -2.68 -26.37 -44.87
CA THR A 92 -2.91 -26.81 -43.49
C THR A 92 -2.99 -25.61 -42.54
N TYR A 93 -2.10 -24.61 -42.64
CA TYR A 93 -2.16 -23.41 -41.80
C TYR A 93 -3.41 -22.57 -42.02
N VAL A 94 -3.93 -22.49 -43.26
CA VAL A 94 -5.21 -21.85 -43.56
C VAL A 94 -6.36 -22.60 -42.87
N GLN A 95 -6.39 -23.94 -42.97
CA GLN A 95 -7.42 -24.77 -42.35
C GLN A 95 -7.38 -24.72 -40.81
N MET A 96 -6.17 -24.78 -40.22
CA MET A 96 -5.97 -24.63 -38.77
C MET A 96 -6.51 -23.29 -38.25
N ALA A 97 -6.19 -22.19 -38.94
CA ALA A 97 -6.70 -20.87 -38.59
C ALA A 97 -8.23 -20.79 -38.70
N GLU A 98 -8.80 -21.39 -39.75
CA GLU A 98 -10.24 -21.33 -40.05
C GLU A 98 -11.09 -22.13 -39.05
N LEU A 99 -10.63 -23.29 -38.56
CA LEU A 99 -11.33 -24.02 -37.49
C LEU A 99 -11.41 -23.19 -36.19
N CYS A 100 -10.29 -22.59 -35.79
CA CYS A 100 -10.22 -21.73 -34.61
C CYS A 100 -11.12 -20.48 -34.74
N LEU A 101 -11.15 -19.88 -35.93
CA LEU A 101 -12.00 -18.74 -36.30
C LEU A 101 -13.48 -19.10 -36.27
N GLN A 102 -13.87 -20.22 -36.89
CA GLN A 102 -15.27 -20.58 -37.03
C GLN A 102 -15.93 -20.79 -35.65
N ALA A 103 -15.22 -21.43 -34.70
CA ALA A 103 -15.69 -21.51 -33.32
C ALA A 103 -15.91 -20.13 -32.68
N ALA A 104 -15.05 -19.14 -32.95
CA ALA A 104 -15.23 -17.78 -32.46
C ALA A 104 -16.42 -17.06 -33.15
N ARG A 105 -16.64 -17.26 -34.46
CA ARG A 105 -17.82 -16.75 -35.20
C ARG A 105 -19.14 -17.38 -34.73
N ASP A 106 -19.09 -18.63 -34.27
CA ASP A 106 -20.21 -19.31 -33.60
C ASP A 106 -20.40 -18.89 -32.13
N GLY A 107 -19.63 -17.90 -31.65
CA GLY A 107 -19.80 -17.32 -30.32
C GLY A 107 -19.14 -18.12 -29.21
N PHE A 108 -18.24 -19.06 -29.51
CA PHE A 108 -17.47 -19.77 -28.49
C PHE A 108 -16.24 -18.98 -28.03
N PHE A 109 -15.80 -19.24 -26.80
CA PHE A 109 -14.43 -18.94 -26.40
C PHE A 109 -13.53 -20.04 -26.96
N SER A 110 -12.83 -19.70 -28.04
CA SER A 110 -11.91 -20.53 -28.81
C SER A 110 -10.47 -20.30 -28.32
N VAL A 111 -9.72 -21.38 -28.07
CA VAL A 111 -8.29 -21.32 -27.72
C VAL A 111 -7.48 -22.21 -28.66
N GLY A 112 -6.48 -21.63 -29.31
CA GLY A 112 -5.50 -22.36 -30.12
C GLY A 112 -4.20 -22.57 -29.35
N VAL A 113 -3.82 -23.82 -29.11
CA VAL A 113 -2.60 -24.22 -28.39
C VAL A 113 -1.54 -24.68 -29.40
N PHE A 114 -0.38 -24.04 -29.40
CA PHE A 114 0.77 -24.46 -30.22
C PHE A 114 1.97 -24.76 -29.33
N TYR A 115 2.85 -25.68 -29.75
CA TYR A 115 4.10 -25.92 -29.03
C TYR A 115 5.04 -24.71 -29.09
N GLY A 116 5.87 -24.58 -28.05
CA GLY A 116 6.76 -23.43 -27.88
C GLY A 116 6.02 -22.14 -27.53
N HIS A 117 6.46 -21.04 -28.13
CA HIS A 117 5.77 -19.73 -28.12
C HIS A 117 4.87 -19.63 -29.37
N PRO A 118 3.56 -19.33 -29.24
CA PRO A 118 2.59 -19.52 -30.32
C PRO A 118 2.71 -18.50 -31.46
N GLY A 119 3.59 -17.50 -31.35
CA GLY A 119 3.92 -16.54 -32.40
C GLY A 119 5.33 -16.64 -32.98
N VAL A 120 6.16 -17.58 -32.51
CA VAL A 120 7.57 -17.75 -32.92
C VAL A 120 7.64 -18.94 -33.88
N PHE A 121 7.93 -18.67 -35.16
CA PHE A 121 7.89 -19.64 -36.27
C PHE A 121 6.53 -20.34 -36.53
N VAL A 122 5.42 -19.80 -36.01
CA VAL A 122 4.05 -20.32 -36.21
C VAL A 122 3.21 -19.38 -37.08
N SER A 123 2.76 -19.85 -38.25
CA SER A 123 1.90 -19.10 -39.18
C SER A 123 0.39 -19.05 -38.84
N PRO A 124 -0.30 -20.15 -38.48
CA PRO A 124 -1.77 -20.16 -38.36
C PRO A 124 -2.31 -19.27 -37.22
N SER A 125 -1.55 -19.12 -36.14
CA SER A 125 -1.90 -18.29 -34.98
C SER A 125 -2.05 -16.81 -35.33
N HIS A 126 -1.02 -16.22 -35.93
CA HIS A 126 -1.01 -14.84 -36.44
C HIS A 126 -2.11 -14.62 -37.48
N ARG A 127 -2.30 -15.58 -38.41
CA ARG A 127 -3.37 -15.52 -39.42
C ARG A 127 -4.74 -15.42 -38.77
N ALA A 128 -5.05 -16.29 -37.81
CA ALA A 128 -6.36 -16.33 -37.18
C ALA A 128 -6.65 -15.06 -36.38
N ILE A 129 -5.68 -14.57 -35.58
CA ILE A 129 -5.83 -13.30 -34.84
C ILE A 129 -6.03 -12.12 -35.81
N GLY A 130 -5.27 -12.06 -36.90
CA GLY A 130 -5.38 -11.00 -37.90
C GLY A 130 -6.69 -11.00 -38.69
N ILE A 131 -7.38 -12.15 -38.80
CA ILE A 131 -8.74 -12.23 -39.36
C ILE A 131 -9.77 -11.86 -38.29
N ALA A 132 -9.72 -12.47 -37.11
CA ALA A 132 -10.65 -12.22 -36.00
C ALA A 132 -10.74 -10.73 -35.62
N LYS A 133 -9.61 -10.03 -35.53
CA LYS A 133 -9.58 -8.58 -35.25
C LYS A 133 -10.28 -7.73 -36.33
N ARG A 134 -10.25 -8.16 -37.60
CA ARG A 134 -10.96 -7.46 -38.70
C ARG A 134 -12.46 -7.76 -38.71
N GLU A 135 -12.85 -8.96 -38.29
CA GLU A 135 -14.26 -9.34 -38.08
C GLU A 135 -14.86 -8.72 -36.79
N GLY A 136 -14.05 -8.07 -35.95
CA GLY A 136 -14.47 -7.43 -34.70
C GLY A 136 -14.55 -8.38 -33.50
N ILE A 137 -14.02 -9.60 -33.62
CA ILE A 137 -13.94 -10.61 -32.56
C ILE A 137 -12.77 -10.24 -31.61
N GLU A 138 -12.97 -10.40 -30.29
CA GLU A 138 -11.89 -10.25 -29.31
C GLU A 138 -10.80 -11.30 -29.56
N ALA A 139 -9.60 -10.87 -29.98
CA ALA A 139 -8.50 -11.78 -30.25
C ALA A 139 -7.12 -11.27 -29.83
N TYR A 140 -6.35 -12.13 -29.18
CA TYR A 140 -4.96 -11.87 -28.75
C TYR A 140 -4.13 -13.15 -28.66
N MET A 141 -2.84 -12.97 -28.40
CA MET A 141 -1.86 -14.03 -28.19
C MET A 141 -1.29 -13.88 -26.77
N LEU A 142 -1.03 -15.00 -26.10
CA LEU A 142 -0.22 -15.06 -24.90
C LEU A 142 1.19 -15.59 -25.22
N PRO A 143 2.23 -15.12 -24.52
CA PRO A 143 3.55 -15.69 -24.65
C PRO A 143 3.63 -17.11 -24.05
N GLY A 144 4.62 -17.87 -24.51
CA GLY A 144 5.04 -19.17 -23.98
C GLY A 144 6.54 -19.34 -24.18
N ILE A 145 7.13 -20.40 -23.65
CA ILE A 145 8.58 -20.65 -23.74
C ILE A 145 8.91 -21.25 -25.10
N SER A 146 9.67 -20.54 -25.94
CA SER A 146 10.11 -21.02 -27.26
C SER A 146 11.30 -21.98 -27.17
N ALA A 147 11.74 -22.53 -28.31
CA ALA A 147 13.01 -23.26 -28.35
C ALA A 147 14.24 -22.35 -28.24
N GLU A 148 14.10 -21.02 -28.42
CA GLU A 148 15.19 -20.06 -28.17
C GLU A 148 15.43 -19.87 -26.69
N ASP A 149 14.35 -19.70 -25.92
CA ASP A 149 14.42 -19.58 -24.45
C ASP A 149 15.03 -20.84 -23.82
N CYS A 150 14.72 -22.02 -24.38
CA CYS A 150 15.38 -23.27 -24.03
C CYS A 150 16.87 -23.28 -24.42
N LEU A 151 17.22 -22.81 -25.62
CA LEU A 151 18.60 -22.77 -26.13
C LEU A 151 19.49 -21.87 -25.28
N PHE A 152 19.02 -20.67 -24.93
CA PHE A 152 19.73 -19.76 -24.03
C PHE A 152 19.99 -20.40 -22.66
N ALA A 153 18.97 -21.05 -22.08
CA ALA A 153 19.08 -21.72 -20.78
C ALA A 153 19.97 -22.98 -20.81
N ASP A 154 19.81 -23.85 -21.82
CA ASP A 154 20.52 -25.12 -21.93
C ASP A 154 22.00 -24.94 -22.34
N LEU A 155 22.34 -23.88 -23.09
CA LEU A 155 23.73 -23.57 -23.49
C LEU A 155 24.44 -22.57 -22.56
N GLY A 156 23.71 -21.88 -21.68
CA GLY A 156 24.25 -20.82 -20.81
C GLY A 156 24.64 -19.56 -21.59
N VAL A 157 23.82 -19.17 -22.56
CA VAL A 157 24.08 -18.04 -23.47
C VAL A 157 23.08 -16.92 -23.21
N ASP A 158 23.57 -15.70 -22.96
CA ASP A 158 22.74 -14.50 -22.83
C ASP A 158 22.71 -13.72 -24.15
N PRO A 159 21.53 -13.49 -24.78
CA PRO A 159 21.44 -12.79 -26.07
C PRO A 159 21.81 -11.30 -26.02
N SER A 160 21.93 -10.68 -24.84
CA SER A 160 22.41 -9.31 -24.69
C SER A 160 23.92 -9.21 -24.87
N PHE A 161 24.68 -10.25 -24.49
CA PHE A 161 26.14 -10.25 -24.58
C PHE A 161 26.58 -10.42 -26.03
N THR A 162 27.18 -9.39 -26.62
CA THR A 162 27.53 -9.28 -28.05
C THR A 162 26.34 -9.30 -29.04
N GLY A 163 25.10 -9.45 -28.57
CA GLY A 163 23.89 -9.47 -29.37
C GLY A 163 23.58 -10.84 -30.01
N CYS A 164 22.35 -11.02 -30.48
CA CYS A 164 21.87 -12.24 -31.13
C CYS A 164 21.14 -11.94 -32.45
N GLN A 165 21.21 -12.88 -33.39
CA GLN A 165 20.58 -12.84 -34.71
C GLN A 165 19.80 -14.13 -34.94
N THR A 166 18.52 -14.00 -35.32
CA THR A 166 17.60 -15.14 -35.41
C THR A 166 16.98 -15.21 -36.80
N TYR A 167 17.21 -16.32 -37.52
CA TYR A 167 16.71 -16.51 -38.88
C TYR A 167 16.11 -17.91 -39.11
N GLU A 168 15.15 -18.01 -40.03
CA GLU A 168 14.76 -19.27 -40.67
C GLU A 168 15.80 -19.63 -41.75
N ALA A 169 16.21 -20.89 -41.86
CA ALA A 169 17.26 -21.32 -42.78
C ALA A 169 16.99 -20.97 -44.25
N THR A 170 15.74 -21.09 -44.70
CA THR A 170 15.33 -20.77 -46.07
C THR A 170 15.22 -19.26 -46.30
N ASP A 171 14.68 -18.50 -45.35
CA ASP A 171 14.63 -17.02 -45.37
C ASP A 171 16.03 -16.39 -45.40
N LEU A 172 16.96 -16.94 -44.61
CA LEU A 172 18.39 -16.58 -44.56
C LEU A 172 19.02 -16.63 -45.96
N LEU A 173 18.81 -17.75 -46.66
CA LEU A 173 19.38 -18.00 -47.99
C LEU A 173 18.65 -17.24 -49.10
N LEU A 174 17.31 -17.28 -49.14
CA LEU A 174 16.52 -16.67 -50.23
C LEU A 174 16.54 -15.14 -50.23
N ARG A 175 16.95 -14.51 -49.13
CA ARG A 175 16.98 -13.04 -48.98
C ARG A 175 18.37 -12.50 -48.64
N ASP A 176 19.41 -13.32 -48.82
CA ASP A 176 20.82 -12.99 -48.56
C ASP A 176 20.98 -12.22 -47.24
N ARG A 177 20.44 -12.77 -46.14
CA ARG A 177 20.40 -12.02 -44.88
C ARG A 177 21.83 -11.78 -44.38
N PRO A 178 22.14 -10.58 -43.88
CA PRO A 178 23.45 -10.28 -43.32
C PRO A 178 23.66 -11.09 -42.05
N ILE A 179 24.86 -11.65 -41.91
CA ILE A 179 25.33 -12.32 -40.69
C ILE A 179 26.49 -11.49 -40.13
N SER A 180 26.33 -10.96 -38.92
CA SER A 180 27.44 -10.48 -38.08
C SER A 180 28.15 -11.70 -37.47
N PRO A 181 29.45 -11.91 -37.74
CA PRO A 181 30.24 -12.94 -37.05
C PRO A 181 30.63 -12.55 -35.62
N TYR A 182 30.32 -11.33 -35.19
CA TYR A 182 30.63 -10.78 -33.86
C TYR A 182 29.46 -10.86 -32.87
N SER A 183 28.39 -11.56 -33.24
CA SER A 183 27.16 -11.73 -32.47
C SER A 183 26.74 -13.20 -32.57
N HIS A 184 25.93 -13.65 -31.62
CA HIS A 184 25.32 -14.99 -31.70
C HIS A 184 24.42 -15.11 -32.95
N LEU A 185 24.40 -16.30 -33.55
CA LEU A 185 23.50 -16.63 -34.67
C LEU A 185 22.71 -17.90 -34.34
N ILE A 186 21.39 -17.81 -34.42
CA ILE A 186 20.47 -18.94 -34.27
C ILE A 186 19.75 -19.15 -35.60
N VAL A 187 20.00 -20.30 -36.23
CA VAL A 187 19.35 -20.72 -37.48
C VAL A 187 18.34 -21.81 -37.18
N TRP A 188 17.08 -21.51 -37.45
CA TRP A 188 15.94 -22.39 -37.23
C TRP A 188 15.61 -23.20 -38.48
N GLN A 189 14.94 -24.35 -38.28
CA GLN A 189 14.41 -25.17 -39.38
C GLN A 189 15.49 -25.71 -40.34
N VAL A 190 16.72 -25.90 -39.85
CA VAL A 190 17.86 -26.39 -40.65
C VAL A 190 17.66 -27.80 -41.20
N GLY A 191 16.71 -28.56 -40.65
CA GLY A 191 16.30 -29.86 -41.18
C GLY A 191 15.16 -29.83 -42.21
N VAL A 192 14.77 -28.66 -42.75
CA VAL A 192 13.75 -28.52 -43.81
C VAL A 192 14.09 -27.43 -44.85
N VAL A 193 15.38 -27.16 -45.09
CA VAL A 193 15.86 -26.07 -45.96
C VAL A 193 15.20 -26.12 -47.34
N GLY A 194 14.40 -25.11 -47.67
CA GLY A 194 13.73 -25.01 -48.97
C GLY A 194 12.63 -26.06 -49.21
N ASP A 195 12.08 -26.69 -48.17
CA ASP A 195 10.91 -27.58 -48.25
C ASP A 195 9.62 -26.86 -47.80
N THR A 196 8.55 -27.05 -48.59
CA THR A 196 7.21 -26.45 -48.38
C THR A 196 6.11 -27.50 -48.11
N GLY A 197 6.44 -28.79 -48.18
CA GLY A 197 5.55 -29.91 -47.89
C GLY A 197 5.62 -30.38 -46.44
N PHE A 198 4.95 -31.49 -46.14
CA PHE A 198 5.03 -32.17 -44.86
C PHE A 198 5.10 -33.68 -45.13
N ASN A 199 5.72 -34.47 -44.26
CA ASN A 199 5.69 -35.93 -44.38
C ASN A 199 5.79 -36.59 -43.00
N PHE A 200 4.85 -37.49 -42.68
CA PHE A 200 4.84 -38.22 -41.40
C PHE A 200 6.06 -39.14 -41.22
N GLY A 201 6.71 -39.56 -42.32
CA GLY A 201 7.97 -40.32 -42.31
C GLY A 201 9.24 -39.48 -42.15
N GLY A 202 9.11 -38.15 -42.03
CA GLY A 202 10.24 -37.21 -41.98
C GLY A 202 10.65 -36.63 -43.34
N PHE A 203 11.62 -35.72 -43.31
CA PHE A 203 11.99 -34.88 -44.45
C PHE A 203 13.23 -35.41 -45.17
N THR A 204 13.31 -35.20 -46.50
CA THR A 204 14.48 -35.59 -47.29
C THR A 204 15.37 -34.37 -47.54
N GLN A 205 16.53 -34.33 -46.88
CA GLN A 205 17.53 -33.28 -47.12
C GLN A 205 18.01 -33.36 -48.58
N THR A 206 17.64 -32.37 -49.38
CA THR A 206 18.07 -32.23 -50.79
C THR A 206 18.79 -30.90 -51.07
N LYS A 207 18.76 -29.97 -50.10
CA LYS A 207 19.27 -28.60 -50.21
C LYS A 207 20.08 -28.14 -48.99
N PHE A 208 20.25 -29.01 -48.00
CA PHE A 208 20.92 -28.68 -46.73
C PHE A 208 22.34 -28.16 -46.93
N GLN A 209 23.09 -28.73 -47.89
CA GLN A 209 24.45 -28.27 -48.20
C GLN A 209 24.53 -26.80 -48.63
N VAL A 210 23.46 -26.18 -49.16
CA VAL A 210 23.43 -24.74 -49.49
C VAL A 210 23.49 -23.87 -48.22
N LEU A 211 22.94 -24.35 -47.09
CA LEU A 211 23.14 -23.71 -45.79
C LEU A 211 24.59 -23.86 -45.30
N VAL A 212 25.19 -25.04 -45.51
CA VAL A 212 26.59 -25.31 -45.15
C VAL A 212 27.54 -24.37 -45.91
N ASP A 213 27.32 -24.21 -47.22
CA ASP A 213 28.11 -23.30 -48.08
C ASP A 213 28.08 -21.85 -47.55
N ARG A 214 26.90 -21.34 -47.15
CA ARG A 214 26.75 -20.00 -46.56
C ARG A 214 27.37 -19.87 -45.16
N LEU A 215 27.39 -20.93 -44.37
CA LEU A 215 28.06 -20.93 -43.07
C LEU A 215 29.59 -20.95 -43.25
N GLU A 216 30.13 -21.71 -44.20
CA GLU A 216 31.56 -21.69 -44.53
C GLU A 216 32.01 -20.34 -45.11
N GLU A 217 31.17 -19.66 -45.91
CA GLU A 217 31.45 -18.32 -46.45
C GLU A 217 31.74 -17.28 -45.34
N VAL A 218 30.96 -17.31 -44.25
CA VAL A 218 31.03 -16.29 -43.18
C VAL A 218 31.98 -16.67 -42.04
N TYR A 219 32.05 -17.95 -41.68
CA TYR A 219 32.78 -18.41 -40.50
C TYR A 219 34.00 -19.30 -40.80
N GLY A 220 34.11 -19.85 -42.02
CA GLY A 220 35.14 -20.83 -42.38
C GLY A 220 34.85 -22.24 -41.89
N SER A 221 35.39 -23.23 -42.60
CA SER A 221 35.09 -24.67 -42.44
C SER A 221 35.37 -25.24 -41.04
N ASP A 222 36.36 -24.70 -40.32
CA ASP A 222 36.78 -25.18 -39.00
C ASP A 222 36.04 -24.53 -37.81
N HIS A 223 35.23 -23.49 -38.04
CA HIS A 223 34.48 -22.85 -36.95
C HIS A 223 33.44 -23.80 -36.37
N ARG A 224 33.19 -23.67 -35.06
CA ARG A 224 32.29 -24.54 -34.31
C ARG A 224 30.85 -24.03 -34.36
N LEU A 225 29.91 -24.96 -34.32
CA LEU A 225 28.50 -24.71 -34.03
C LEU A 225 27.95 -25.80 -33.11
N ILE A 226 26.78 -25.56 -32.55
CA ILE A 226 26.01 -26.56 -31.80
C ILE A 226 24.78 -26.95 -32.62
N HIS A 227 24.67 -28.24 -32.94
CA HIS A 227 23.39 -28.84 -33.32
C HIS A 227 22.56 -29.04 -32.04
N TYR A 228 21.44 -28.33 -31.97
CA TYR A 228 20.61 -28.23 -30.77
C TYR A 228 19.15 -28.64 -31.04
N PHE A 229 18.55 -29.33 -30.07
CA PHE A 229 17.11 -29.27 -29.85
C PHE A 229 16.78 -29.53 -28.36
N ALA A 230 15.83 -28.76 -27.82
CA ALA A 230 15.41 -28.86 -26.43
C ALA A 230 14.76 -30.22 -26.14
N SER A 231 14.87 -30.69 -24.89
CA SER A 231 14.16 -31.90 -24.47
C SER A 231 12.66 -31.67 -24.37
N THR A 232 11.87 -32.48 -25.08
CA THR A 232 10.43 -32.60 -24.83
C THR A 232 10.13 -33.42 -23.58
N LEU A 233 11.05 -34.26 -23.11
CA LEU A 233 10.87 -35.07 -21.90
C LEU A 233 11.25 -34.28 -20.65
N SER A 234 10.35 -34.20 -19.66
CA SER A 234 10.56 -33.43 -18.43
C SER A 234 11.73 -33.91 -17.56
N HIS A 235 12.25 -35.12 -17.83
CA HIS A 235 13.43 -35.73 -17.17
C HIS A 235 14.62 -35.94 -18.12
N GLY A 236 14.48 -35.62 -19.40
CA GLY A 236 15.52 -35.84 -20.41
C GLY A 236 16.46 -34.63 -20.54
N PRO A 237 17.74 -34.82 -20.87
CA PRO A 237 18.61 -33.73 -21.29
C PRO A 237 18.17 -33.22 -22.67
N ALA A 238 18.53 -31.97 -23.00
CA ALA A 238 18.47 -31.48 -24.36
C ALA A 238 19.56 -32.13 -25.23
N HIS A 239 19.33 -32.18 -26.55
CA HIS A 239 20.39 -32.56 -27.48
C HIS A 239 21.31 -31.37 -27.69
N ILE A 240 22.57 -31.50 -27.25
CA ILE A 240 23.62 -30.48 -27.37
C ILE A 240 24.82 -31.16 -28.02
N GLU A 241 25.04 -30.88 -29.30
CA GLU A 241 26.09 -31.53 -30.09
C GLU A 241 27.03 -30.53 -30.75
N PRO A 242 28.28 -30.39 -30.24
CA PRO A 242 29.32 -29.60 -30.89
C PRO A 242 29.81 -30.24 -32.19
N LEU A 243 29.80 -29.46 -33.27
CA LEU A 243 30.28 -29.83 -34.61
C LEU A 243 31.17 -28.71 -35.16
N ARG A 244 32.03 -29.00 -36.14
CA ARG A 244 32.56 -27.99 -37.07
C ARG A 244 31.58 -27.81 -38.23
N ILE A 245 31.62 -26.67 -38.92
CA ILE A 245 30.83 -26.48 -40.15
C ILE A 245 31.20 -27.55 -41.21
N SER A 246 32.48 -27.91 -41.33
CA SER A 246 32.94 -28.99 -42.20
C SER A 246 32.38 -30.38 -41.85
N ASP A 247 31.96 -30.62 -40.60
CA ASP A 247 31.31 -31.89 -40.23
C ASP A 247 29.93 -32.01 -40.88
N LEU A 248 29.25 -30.91 -41.20
CA LEU A 248 27.94 -30.91 -41.87
C LEU A 248 28.00 -31.44 -43.31
N ARG A 249 29.19 -31.49 -43.93
CA ARG A 249 29.40 -32.11 -45.25
C ARG A 249 29.48 -33.64 -45.20
N LYS A 250 29.43 -34.24 -44.01
CA LYS A 250 29.47 -35.70 -43.82
C LYS A 250 28.05 -36.29 -43.89
N PRO A 251 27.78 -37.30 -44.74
CA PRO A 251 26.43 -37.86 -44.89
C PRO A 251 25.80 -38.42 -43.60
N GLU A 252 26.60 -38.90 -42.65
CA GLU A 252 26.15 -39.37 -41.33
C GLU A 252 25.80 -38.23 -40.35
N VAL A 253 26.26 -37.01 -40.62
CA VAL A 253 25.88 -35.80 -39.87
C VAL A 253 24.61 -35.20 -40.47
N GLU A 254 24.57 -35.04 -41.80
CA GLU A 254 23.39 -34.55 -42.52
C GLU A 254 22.12 -35.40 -42.24
N LYS A 255 22.26 -36.74 -42.21
CA LYS A 255 21.15 -37.66 -41.89
C LYS A 255 20.54 -37.51 -40.49
N ARG A 256 21.15 -36.73 -39.60
CA ARG A 256 20.64 -36.48 -38.24
C ARG A 256 19.88 -35.14 -38.13
N MET A 257 19.96 -34.31 -39.18
CA MET A 257 19.21 -33.06 -39.29
C MET A 257 17.73 -33.36 -39.57
N ASN A 258 16.85 -32.83 -38.73
CA ASN A 258 15.43 -33.17 -38.71
C ASN A 258 14.55 -31.95 -38.39
N GLY A 259 13.23 -32.12 -38.38
CA GLY A 259 12.26 -31.03 -38.26
C GLY A 259 12.31 -30.20 -36.96
N ILE A 260 13.01 -30.66 -35.91
CA ILE A 260 13.24 -29.87 -34.68
C ILE A 260 14.69 -29.39 -34.53
N SER A 261 15.60 -29.76 -35.43
CA SER A 261 17.00 -29.29 -35.42
C SER A 261 17.08 -27.77 -35.56
N THR A 262 17.86 -27.17 -34.67
CA THR A 262 18.25 -25.75 -34.67
C THR A 262 19.78 -25.67 -34.60
N PHE A 263 20.39 -24.72 -35.28
CA PHE A 263 21.83 -24.44 -35.13
C PHE A 263 22.04 -23.18 -34.30
N TYR A 264 22.90 -23.28 -33.30
CA TYR A 264 23.53 -22.14 -32.65
C TYR A 264 24.97 -22.02 -33.15
N VAL A 265 25.33 -20.88 -33.71
CA VAL A 265 26.70 -20.56 -34.11
C VAL A 265 27.22 -19.46 -33.18
N PRO A 266 28.25 -19.73 -32.36
CA PRO A 266 28.89 -18.71 -31.54
C PRO A 266 29.62 -17.67 -32.40
N GLN A 267 29.84 -16.49 -31.83
CA GLN A 267 30.66 -15.43 -32.39
C GLN A 267 32.11 -15.90 -32.59
N ILE A 268 32.79 -15.35 -33.60
CA ILE A 268 34.24 -15.55 -33.84
C ILE A 268 35.07 -14.78 -32.80
N GLY A 269 34.51 -13.69 -32.27
CA GLY A 269 35.09 -12.85 -31.24
C GLY A 269 34.23 -11.62 -31.00
N LYS A 270 34.75 -10.65 -30.22
CA LYS A 270 34.06 -9.38 -29.96
C LYS A 270 34.38 -8.33 -31.02
N SER A 271 33.39 -7.51 -31.38
CA SER A 271 33.65 -6.27 -32.12
C SER A 271 34.37 -5.26 -31.23
N ALA A 272 35.26 -4.45 -31.81
CA ALA A 272 35.98 -3.42 -31.07
C ALA A 272 35.05 -2.29 -30.61
N HIS A 273 35.26 -1.78 -29.40
CA HIS A 273 34.52 -0.62 -28.90
C HIS A 273 34.81 0.63 -29.75
N ASN A 274 33.79 1.45 -30.00
CA ASN A 274 33.94 2.72 -30.71
C ASN A 274 34.37 3.83 -29.71
N PRO A 275 35.63 4.32 -29.75
CA PRO A 275 36.14 5.23 -28.73
C PRO A 275 35.41 6.58 -28.70
N LYS A 276 34.98 7.11 -29.86
CA LYS A 276 34.18 8.35 -29.95
C LYS A 276 32.77 8.18 -29.37
N THR A 277 32.27 6.96 -29.29
CA THR A 277 30.97 6.67 -28.65
C THR A 277 31.15 6.49 -27.16
N ALA A 278 32.21 5.81 -26.71
CA ALA A 278 32.56 5.71 -25.30
C ALA A 278 32.80 7.09 -24.67
N GLU A 279 33.62 7.94 -25.30
CA GLU A 279 33.85 9.34 -24.91
C GLU A 279 32.53 10.13 -24.73
N ARG A 280 31.62 10.04 -25.70
CA ARG A 280 30.28 10.68 -25.65
C ARG A 280 29.34 10.11 -24.58
N LEU A 281 29.64 8.94 -24.04
CA LEU A 281 28.92 8.30 -22.93
C LEU A 281 29.63 8.50 -21.58
N GLY A 282 30.76 9.23 -21.55
CA GLY A 282 31.60 9.40 -20.35
C GLY A 282 32.43 8.17 -19.97
N LEU A 283 32.56 7.20 -20.88
CA LEU A 283 33.16 5.89 -20.62
C LEU A 283 34.63 5.83 -21.10
N ARG A 284 35.50 5.24 -20.27
CA ARG A 284 36.86 4.84 -20.67
C ARG A 284 36.81 3.45 -21.32
N VAL A 285 37.45 3.29 -22.48
CA VAL A 285 37.63 1.96 -23.11
C VAL A 285 38.86 1.30 -22.48
N ASP A 286 38.66 0.38 -21.54
CA ASP A 286 39.70 -0.56 -21.15
C ASP A 286 39.89 -1.65 -22.22
N SER A 287 41.13 -2.07 -22.41
CA SER A 287 41.51 -3.14 -23.34
C SER A 287 41.88 -4.44 -22.63
N LYS A 288 41.74 -4.51 -21.29
CA LYS A 288 42.17 -5.63 -20.43
C LYS A 288 41.01 -6.30 -19.69
N THR A 289 39.78 -5.84 -19.87
CA THR A 289 38.61 -6.37 -19.16
C THR A 289 38.42 -7.85 -19.54
N PRO A 290 38.46 -8.79 -18.57
CA PRO A 290 38.44 -10.22 -18.87
C PRO A 290 37.09 -10.66 -19.44
N ASP A 291 37.09 -11.73 -20.23
CA ASP A 291 35.88 -12.17 -20.92
C ASP A 291 34.88 -12.87 -19.98
N ARG A 292 33.82 -12.15 -19.59
CA ARG A 292 32.65 -12.68 -18.87
C ARG A 292 31.79 -13.58 -19.77
N SER A 293 32.38 -14.64 -20.29
CA SER A 293 31.69 -15.69 -21.02
C SER A 293 31.00 -16.63 -20.03
N PHE A 294 29.72 -16.39 -19.77
CA PHE A 294 28.94 -17.13 -18.77
C PHE A 294 28.65 -18.60 -19.17
N GLY A 295 28.80 -18.96 -20.45
CA GLY A 295 28.51 -20.29 -20.98
C GLY A 295 29.61 -21.31 -20.72
N HIS A 296 29.37 -22.26 -19.81
CA HIS A 296 30.27 -23.34 -19.41
C HIS A 296 30.78 -24.23 -20.58
N LEU A 297 30.06 -24.27 -21.70
CA LEU A 297 30.40 -25.06 -22.89
C LEU A 297 31.40 -24.37 -23.83
N ILE A 298 31.67 -23.07 -23.65
CA ILE A 298 32.39 -22.23 -24.63
C ILE A 298 33.46 -21.35 -23.97
N GLY A 299 33.26 -20.93 -22.72
CA GLY A 299 34.21 -20.10 -21.95
C GLY A 299 35.17 -20.88 -21.03
N PRO A 300 36.24 -20.25 -20.52
CA PRO A 300 37.03 -20.78 -19.41
C PRO A 300 36.21 -20.82 -18.11
N ALA A 301 36.67 -21.58 -17.13
CA ALA A 301 36.01 -21.65 -15.82
C ALA A 301 36.02 -20.28 -15.12
N ILE A 302 34.82 -19.80 -14.74
CA ILE A 302 34.65 -18.54 -14.02
C ILE A 302 35.29 -18.66 -12.63
N SER A 303 36.10 -17.68 -12.25
CA SER A 303 36.77 -17.61 -10.94
C SER A 303 36.79 -16.17 -10.43
N TYR A 304 36.54 -15.98 -9.13
CA TYR A 304 36.47 -14.64 -8.54
C TYR A 304 37.78 -13.85 -8.69
N ASN A 305 37.70 -12.69 -9.34
CA ASN A 305 38.79 -11.72 -9.36
C ASN A 305 38.81 -10.88 -8.06
N THR A 306 39.78 -9.97 -7.94
CA THR A 306 39.98 -9.14 -6.74
C THR A 306 38.79 -8.22 -6.42
N LEU A 307 38.11 -7.68 -7.43
CA LEU A 307 36.93 -6.82 -7.27
C LEU A 307 35.74 -7.62 -6.75
N GLU A 308 35.46 -8.75 -7.38
CA GLU A 308 34.37 -9.66 -7.01
C GLU A 308 34.60 -10.25 -5.60
N THR A 309 35.85 -10.62 -5.29
CA THR A 309 36.23 -11.08 -3.95
C THR A 309 35.96 -9.99 -2.89
N ARG A 310 36.23 -8.72 -3.19
CA ARG A 310 35.90 -7.59 -2.30
C ARG A 310 34.39 -7.40 -2.17
N ALA A 311 33.61 -7.55 -3.25
CA ALA A 311 32.15 -7.47 -3.21
C ALA A 311 31.55 -8.59 -2.33
N VAL A 312 32.02 -9.83 -2.47
CA VAL A 312 31.62 -10.96 -1.62
C VAL A 312 32.00 -10.72 -0.15
N GLN A 313 33.16 -10.13 0.13
CA GLN A 313 33.56 -9.77 1.49
C GLN A 313 32.65 -8.69 2.12
N ALA A 314 32.18 -7.71 1.33
CA ALA A 314 31.30 -6.64 1.80
C ALA A 314 29.92 -7.14 2.28
N LEU A 315 29.48 -8.33 1.85
CA LEU A 315 28.23 -8.96 2.33
C LEU A 315 28.25 -9.22 3.85
N LYS A 316 29.43 -9.37 4.47
CA LYS A 316 29.58 -9.62 5.92
C LYS A 316 29.08 -8.48 6.81
N THR A 317 29.03 -7.25 6.28
CA THR A 317 28.58 -6.04 6.98
C THR A 317 27.40 -5.37 6.30
N HIS A 318 26.80 -6.02 5.29
CA HIS A 318 25.71 -5.45 4.51
C HIS A 318 24.47 -5.19 5.38
N LYS A 319 23.91 -3.99 5.24
CA LYS A 319 22.56 -3.62 5.68
C LYS A 319 21.82 -3.00 4.50
N PRO A 320 20.50 -3.20 4.35
CA PRO A 320 19.71 -2.48 3.36
C PRO A 320 19.87 -0.97 3.51
N SER A 321 19.96 -0.26 2.38
CA SER A 321 20.07 1.21 2.38
C SER A 321 18.88 1.87 3.09
N PRO A 322 19.05 3.02 3.79
CA PRO A 322 17.93 3.82 4.29
C PRO A 322 16.94 4.29 3.21
N SER A 323 17.34 4.24 1.93
CA SER A 323 16.46 4.50 0.78
C SER A 323 15.69 3.26 0.30
N TYR A 324 16.03 2.06 0.76
CA TYR A 324 15.28 0.84 0.46
C TYR A 324 13.88 0.91 1.10
N ARG A 325 12.90 0.33 0.41
CA ARG A 325 11.51 0.26 0.86
C ARG A 325 11.02 -1.17 0.64
N LYS A 326 10.92 -1.90 1.76
CA LYS A 326 10.37 -3.27 1.82
C LYS A 326 8.91 -3.26 1.37
N ASN A 327 8.47 -4.32 0.66
CA ASN A 327 7.07 -4.52 0.31
C ASN A 327 6.22 -4.75 1.58
N ARG A 328 5.23 -3.90 1.79
CA ARG A 328 4.27 -3.93 2.91
C ARG A 328 2.80 -4.04 2.48
N LEU A 329 2.51 -4.59 1.30
CA LEU A 329 1.13 -4.94 0.93
C LEU A 329 0.58 -6.02 1.88
N PRO A 330 -0.64 -5.87 2.44
CA PRO A 330 -1.25 -6.90 3.29
C PRO A 330 -1.39 -8.24 2.55
N THR A 331 -1.12 -9.36 3.23
CA THR A 331 -1.19 -10.71 2.64
C THR A 331 -2.57 -11.06 2.08
N SER A 332 -3.65 -10.47 2.62
CA SER A 332 -5.02 -10.61 2.08
C SER A 332 -5.23 -9.96 0.70
N THR A 333 -4.23 -9.25 0.17
CA THR A 333 -4.17 -8.78 -1.23
C THR A 333 -3.77 -9.90 -2.21
N LEU A 334 -3.06 -10.94 -1.75
CA LEU A 334 -2.54 -12.00 -2.63
C LEU A 334 -3.66 -12.80 -3.35
N PRO A 335 -4.79 -13.18 -2.71
CA PRO A 335 -5.86 -13.91 -3.40
C PRO A 335 -6.46 -13.15 -4.59
N VAL A 336 -6.68 -11.84 -4.46
CA VAL A 336 -7.26 -11.04 -5.56
C VAL A 336 -6.28 -10.86 -6.72
N LEU A 337 -4.99 -10.61 -6.43
CA LEU A 337 -3.97 -10.49 -7.46
C LEU A 337 -3.74 -11.83 -8.17
N THR A 338 -3.75 -12.93 -7.42
CA THR A 338 -3.67 -14.30 -7.97
C THR A 338 -4.88 -14.58 -8.88
N ALA A 339 -6.11 -14.28 -8.44
CA ALA A 339 -7.31 -14.46 -9.25
C ALA A 339 -7.25 -13.65 -10.57
N LEU A 340 -6.79 -12.40 -10.53
CA LEU A 340 -6.62 -11.57 -11.71
C LEU A 340 -5.50 -12.07 -12.64
N ALA A 341 -4.38 -12.56 -12.12
CA ALA A 341 -3.27 -13.10 -12.90
C ALA A 341 -3.55 -14.50 -13.50
N THR A 342 -4.46 -15.27 -12.89
CA THR A 342 -4.66 -16.69 -13.23
C THR A 342 -6.08 -17.05 -13.67
N SER A 343 -6.98 -16.08 -13.90
CA SER A 343 -8.34 -16.38 -14.35
C SER A 343 -8.91 -15.32 -15.31
N PRO A 344 -9.04 -15.64 -16.61
CA PRO A 344 -9.70 -14.77 -17.59
C PRO A 344 -11.13 -14.38 -17.20
N LYS A 345 -11.88 -15.27 -16.54
CA LYS A 345 -13.20 -14.95 -15.94
C LYS A 345 -13.10 -13.89 -14.84
N ALA A 346 -12.09 -13.95 -13.97
CA ALA A 346 -11.89 -12.94 -12.93
C ALA A 346 -11.56 -11.57 -13.53
N VAL A 347 -10.65 -11.53 -14.52
CA VAL A 347 -10.35 -10.30 -15.28
C VAL A 347 -11.59 -9.75 -15.99
N ALA A 348 -12.42 -10.61 -16.57
CA ALA A 348 -13.67 -10.22 -17.24
C ALA A 348 -14.77 -9.76 -16.26
N HIS A 349 -14.77 -10.25 -15.01
CA HIS A 349 -15.67 -9.78 -13.96
C HIS A 349 -15.20 -8.44 -13.40
N PHE A 350 -13.93 -8.31 -13.04
CA PHE A 350 -13.30 -7.07 -12.59
C PHE A 350 -13.49 -5.92 -13.60
N LYS A 351 -13.29 -6.18 -14.90
CA LYS A 351 -13.52 -5.20 -15.97
C LYS A 351 -15.00 -4.85 -16.21
N ARG A 352 -15.94 -5.66 -15.70
CA ARG A 352 -17.40 -5.44 -15.85
C ARG A 352 -18.00 -4.74 -14.63
N ASN A 353 -17.59 -5.13 -13.43
CA ASN A 353 -18.00 -4.52 -12.17
C ASN A 353 -16.88 -4.69 -11.14
N THR A 354 -15.97 -3.71 -11.10
CA THR A 354 -14.78 -3.73 -10.25
C THR A 354 -15.13 -3.81 -8.78
N THR A 355 -16.12 -3.04 -8.33
CA THR A 355 -16.58 -3.01 -6.93
C THR A 355 -17.11 -4.37 -6.50
N GLN A 356 -18.09 -4.94 -7.21
CA GLN A 356 -18.66 -6.26 -6.89
C GLN A 356 -17.59 -7.37 -6.87
N PHE A 357 -16.61 -7.33 -7.77
CA PHE A 357 -15.51 -8.29 -7.77
C PHE A 357 -14.59 -8.12 -6.55
N LEU A 358 -14.26 -6.88 -6.17
CA LEU A 358 -13.43 -6.60 -4.99
C LEU A 358 -14.15 -6.88 -3.66
N ASP A 359 -15.48 -6.82 -3.63
CA ASP A 359 -16.28 -7.12 -2.44
C ASP A 359 -16.45 -8.62 -2.16
N ALA A 360 -16.15 -9.48 -3.13
CA ALA A 360 -15.93 -10.91 -2.91
C ALA A 360 -14.65 -11.21 -2.08
N PHE A 361 -13.83 -10.20 -1.78
CA PHE A 361 -12.65 -10.28 -0.91
C PHE A 361 -12.88 -9.39 0.34
N PRO A 362 -13.53 -9.90 1.40
CA PRO A 362 -13.87 -9.11 2.59
C PRO A 362 -12.62 -8.71 3.39
N ASP A 363 -11.65 -9.60 3.53
CA ASP A 363 -10.45 -9.42 4.37
C ASP A 363 -9.40 -8.45 3.76
N MET A 364 -9.68 -7.90 2.57
CA MET A 364 -8.79 -6.96 1.90
C MET A 364 -9.08 -5.51 2.30
N ALA A 365 -8.07 -4.86 2.88
CA ALA A 365 -8.17 -3.51 3.40
C ALA A 365 -8.71 -2.49 2.37
N THR A 366 -9.62 -1.62 2.82
CA THR A 366 -10.38 -0.67 1.98
C THR A 366 -9.50 0.28 1.16
N HIS A 367 -8.32 0.64 1.66
CA HIS A 367 -7.37 1.48 0.91
C HIS A 367 -6.74 0.73 -0.28
N VAL A 368 -6.52 -0.59 -0.16
CA VAL A 368 -6.07 -1.45 -1.27
C VAL A 368 -7.19 -1.61 -2.29
N LYS A 369 -8.45 -1.84 -1.85
CA LYS A 369 -9.63 -1.84 -2.74
C LYS A 369 -9.70 -0.56 -3.59
N LYS A 370 -9.60 0.62 -2.95
CA LYS A 370 -9.60 1.92 -3.62
C LYS A 370 -8.47 2.07 -4.64
N VAL A 371 -7.25 1.61 -4.35
CA VAL A 371 -6.14 1.67 -5.30
C VAL A 371 -6.30 0.69 -6.45
N LEU A 372 -6.78 -0.53 -6.22
CA LEU A 372 -7.10 -1.47 -7.30
C LEU A 372 -8.19 -0.93 -8.24
N GLN A 373 -9.18 -0.19 -7.72
CA GLN A 373 -10.18 0.50 -8.54
C GLN A 373 -9.59 1.56 -9.49
N THR A 374 -8.42 2.14 -9.19
CA THR A 374 -7.75 3.08 -10.11
C THR A 374 -7.06 2.40 -11.30
N GLY A 375 -6.77 1.10 -11.19
CA GLY A 375 -5.94 0.37 -12.16
C GLY A 375 -4.47 0.82 -12.24
N SER A 376 -4.00 1.72 -11.37
CA SER A 376 -2.64 2.30 -11.43
C SER A 376 -1.58 1.40 -10.77
N PRO A 377 -0.60 0.87 -11.52
CA PRO A 377 0.52 0.11 -10.94
C PRO A 377 1.37 0.98 -10.01
N GLY A 378 1.52 2.27 -10.32
CA GLY A 378 2.27 3.22 -9.50
C GLY A 378 1.65 3.45 -8.13
N LEU A 379 0.32 3.55 -8.03
CA LEU A 379 -0.36 3.68 -6.74
C LEU A 379 -0.31 2.37 -5.93
N LEU A 380 -0.44 1.22 -6.59
CA LEU A 380 -0.28 -0.09 -5.93
C LEU A 380 1.15 -0.28 -5.42
N ARG A 381 2.15 0.17 -6.19
CA ARG A 381 3.54 0.22 -5.76
C ARG A 381 3.73 1.17 -4.57
N LEU A 382 3.19 2.40 -4.61
CA LEU A 382 3.30 3.34 -3.49
C LEU A 382 2.69 2.78 -2.18
N LEU A 383 1.52 2.11 -2.23
CA LEU A 383 0.99 1.39 -1.07
C LEU A 383 1.96 0.31 -0.55
N SER A 384 2.66 -0.39 -1.44
CA SER A 384 3.66 -1.38 -1.04
C SER A 384 4.91 -0.77 -0.39
N LEU A 385 5.18 0.52 -0.56
CA LEU A 385 6.42 1.20 -0.14
C LEU A 385 6.25 2.16 1.04
N ASN A 386 5.15 2.07 1.81
CA ASN A 386 5.00 2.74 3.10
C ASN A 386 6.30 2.60 3.92
N SER A 387 6.80 3.69 4.49
CA SER A 387 7.96 3.66 5.40
C SER A 387 7.64 2.98 6.72
N SER A 388 8.66 2.80 7.57
CA SER A 388 8.46 2.26 8.92
C SER A 388 7.62 3.22 9.77
N ALA A 389 7.99 4.51 9.77
CA ALA A 389 7.22 5.62 10.36
C ALA A 389 5.75 5.70 9.86
N ASP A 390 5.48 5.49 8.56
CA ASP A 390 4.11 5.47 8.02
C ASP A 390 3.24 4.32 8.57
N VAL A 391 3.87 3.27 9.10
CA VAL A 391 3.21 2.13 9.74
C VAL A 391 3.13 2.34 11.25
N ALA A 392 4.17 2.88 11.88
CA ALA A 392 4.14 3.35 13.27
C ALA A 392 2.99 4.33 13.53
N ALA A 393 2.82 5.36 12.70
CA ALA A 393 1.73 6.32 12.84
C ALA A 393 0.34 5.66 12.79
N LYS A 394 0.19 4.58 12.01
CA LYS A 394 -1.05 3.78 11.96
C LYS A 394 -1.21 2.89 13.18
N PHE A 395 -0.12 2.33 13.72
CA PHE A 395 -0.12 1.56 14.96
C PHE A 395 -0.53 2.42 16.17
N VAL A 396 0.11 3.58 16.36
CA VAL A 396 -0.22 4.56 17.42
C VAL A 396 -1.70 4.97 17.36
N GLN A 397 -2.20 5.25 16.16
CA GLN A 397 -3.59 5.59 15.92
C GLN A 397 -4.56 4.41 16.14
N ALA A 398 -4.11 3.15 16.06
CA ALA A 398 -4.91 1.99 16.46
C ALA A 398 -4.88 1.79 17.99
N GLU A 399 -3.70 1.92 18.61
CA GLU A 399 -3.49 1.73 20.04
C GLU A 399 -4.28 2.74 20.90
N PHE A 400 -4.33 4.02 20.48
CA PHE A 400 -5.21 5.03 21.10
C PHE A 400 -6.71 4.68 21.07
N ARG A 401 -7.14 3.78 20.18
CA ARG A 401 -8.54 3.39 19.98
C ARG A 401 -8.89 2.00 20.53
N ASP A 402 -7.88 1.19 20.89
CA ASP A 402 -8.03 -0.14 21.46
C ASP A 402 -7.08 -0.33 22.66
N SER A 403 -7.61 -0.14 23.86
CA SER A 403 -6.87 -0.39 25.11
C SER A 403 -6.51 -1.86 25.32
N THR A 404 -7.11 -2.80 24.57
CA THR A 404 -6.66 -4.20 24.52
C THR A 404 -5.37 -4.36 23.71
N LEU A 405 -5.24 -3.64 22.59
CA LEU A 405 -4.00 -3.57 21.82
C LEU A 405 -2.89 -2.92 22.64
N ALA A 406 -3.19 -1.81 23.33
CA ALA A 406 -2.25 -1.16 24.25
C ALA A 406 -1.81 -2.10 25.39
N SER A 407 -2.76 -2.77 26.04
CA SER A 407 -2.49 -3.75 27.10
C SER A 407 -1.60 -4.91 26.63
N LYS A 408 -1.80 -5.41 25.40
CA LYS A 408 -0.95 -6.45 24.80
C LYS A 408 0.46 -5.94 24.49
N TYR A 409 0.57 -4.72 23.96
CA TYR A 409 1.87 -4.12 23.65
C TYR A 409 2.67 -3.89 24.95
N ALA A 410 2.03 -3.34 25.99
CA ALA A 410 2.63 -3.20 27.32
C ALA A 410 3.12 -4.53 27.90
N ALA A 411 2.35 -5.61 27.77
CA ALA A 411 2.75 -6.94 28.22
C ALA A 411 4.00 -7.43 27.48
N VAL A 412 4.01 -7.41 26.14
CA VAL A 412 5.16 -7.84 25.34
C VAL A 412 6.40 -6.97 25.59
N LEU A 413 6.23 -5.66 25.82
CA LEU A 413 7.34 -4.78 26.23
C LEU A 413 7.94 -5.27 27.55
N LYS A 414 7.13 -5.48 28.60
CA LYS A 414 7.59 -5.96 29.92
C LYS A 414 8.25 -7.33 29.87
N GLU A 415 7.69 -8.27 29.11
CA GLU A 415 8.25 -9.61 28.90
C GLU A 415 9.67 -9.59 28.31
N ASN A 416 10.01 -8.53 27.56
CA ASN A 416 11.30 -8.36 26.89
C ASN A 416 12.22 -7.34 27.60
N ASN A 417 11.86 -6.89 28.80
CA ASN A 417 12.65 -5.92 29.55
C ASN A 417 14.07 -6.44 29.87
N GLY A 418 15.07 -5.76 29.30
CA GLY A 418 16.49 -6.05 29.55
C GLY A 418 17.04 -7.29 28.84
N ASP A 419 16.24 -7.96 28.01
CA ASP A 419 16.72 -9.01 27.09
C ASP A 419 17.51 -8.37 25.93
N PRO A 420 18.80 -8.70 25.71
CA PRO A 420 19.57 -8.21 24.58
C PRO A 420 18.96 -8.53 23.21
N ASP A 421 18.12 -9.56 23.09
CA ASP A 421 17.46 -9.95 21.84
C ASP A 421 15.99 -9.44 21.76
N GLY A 422 15.49 -8.82 22.84
CA GLY A 422 14.08 -8.47 23.05
C GLY A 422 13.46 -7.50 22.05
N GLU A 423 14.25 -6.61 21.44
CA GLU A 423 13.79 -5.73 20.35
C GLU A 423 13.24 -6.54 19.16
N THR A 424 13.85 -7.71 18.87
CA THR A 424 13.39 -8.63 17.82
C THR A 424 12.01 -9.20 18.12
N ASN A 425 11.74 -9.53 19.38
CA ASN A 425 10.47 -10.09 19.82
C ASN A 425 9.35 -9.02 19.79
N ILE A 426 9.67 -7.78 20.15
CA ILE A 426 8.73 -6.65 20.06
C ILE A 426 8.41 -6.32 18.60
N ILE A 427 9.42 -6.29 17.70
CA ILE A 427 9.20 -6.16 16.25
C ILE A 427 8.32 -7.30 15.72
N LYS A 428 8.55 -8.54 16.17
CA LYS A 428 7.73 -9.69 15.79
C LYS A 428 6.27 -9.52 16.24
N PHE A 429 6.01 -9.08 17.47
CA PHE A 429 4.65 -8.80 17.92
C PHE A 429 3.97 -7.74 17.05
N LEU A 430 4.65 -6.63 16.75
CA LEU A 430 4.13 -5.57 15.89
C LEU A 430 3.76 -6.13 14.49
N GLN A 431 4.65 -6.95 13.90
CA GLN A 431 4.39 -7.66 12.63
C GLN A 431 3.22 -8.63 12.71
N ASP A 432 3.10 -9.42 13.79
CA ASP A 432 1.99 -10.36 14.01
C ASP A 432 0.65 -9.64 14.25
N GLN A 433 0.66 -8.38 14.72
CA GLN A 433 -0.52 -7.50 14.74
C GLN A 433 -0.79 -6.78 13.38
N GLY A 434 0.05 -7.01 12.36
CA GLY A 434 -0.07 -6.42 11.02
C GLY A 434 0.72 -5.13 10.77
N TYR A 435 1.56 -4.71 11.72
CA TYR A 435 2.33 -3.46 11.68
C TYR A 435 3.82 -3.74 11.54
N ASP A 436 4.32 -3.80 10.30
CA ASP A 436 5.75 -4.00 9.99
C ASP A 436 6.60 -2.74 10.26
N THR A 437 6.75 -2.39 11.54
CA THR A 437 7.44 -1.20 12.06
C THR A 437 8.41 -1.55 13.20
N THR A 438 9.27 -0.61 13.61
CA THR A 438 10.11 -0.74 14.82
C THR A 438 9.48 -0.05 16.04
N PRO A 439 9.90 -0.41 17.27
CA PRO A 439 9.52 0.31 18.50
C PRO A 439 10.02 1.77 18.52
N GLU A 440 11.15 2.06 17.88
CA GLU A 440 11.73 3.40 17.78
C GLU A 440 10.91 4.31 16.86
N ASP A 441 10.43 3.79 15.72
CA ASP A 441 9.44 4.47 14.87
C ASP A 441 8.12 4.70 15.64
N VAL A 442 7.67 3.73 16.45
CA VAL A 442 6.44 3.85 17.27
C VAL A 442 6.57 4.96 18.32
N SER A 443 7.66 5.00 19.09
CA SER A 443 7.93 6.09 20.04
C SER A 443 7.99 7.45 19.32
N THR A 444 8.66 7.53 18.16
CA THR A 444 8.73 8.75 17.34
C THR A 444 7.34 9.19 16.85
N ALA A 445 6.51 8.27 16.38
CA ALA A 445 5.15 8.56 15.93
C ALA A 445 4.22 9.00 17.08
N TYR A 446 4.40 8.45 18.28
CA TYR A 446 3.72 8.89 19.49
C TYR A 446 4.06 10.34 19.86
N LEU A 447 5.36 10.67 19.90
CA LEU A 447 5.83 12.02 20.19
C LEU A 447 5.30 13.03 19.15
N SER A 448 5.19 12.64 17.89
CA SER A 448 4.52 13.45 16.86
C SER A 448 3.02 13.62 17.15
N ALA A 449 2.29 12.54 17.45
CA ALA A 449 0.85 12.60 17.70
C ALA A 449 0.49 13.54 18.87
N ILE A 450 1.21 13.50 20.00
CA ILE A 450 0.93 14.39 21.14
C ILE A 450 1.36 15.84 20.92
N SER A 451 2.37 16.10 20.09
CA SER A 451 2.96 17.44 19.93
C SER A 451 2.38 18.26 18.79
N VAL A 452 1.84 17.62 17.73
CA VAL A 452 1.28 18.32 16.55
C VAL A 452 -0.11 17.88 16.10
N ASP A 453 -0.64 16.72 16.52
CA ASP A 453 -2.04 16.34 16.21
C ASP A 453 -2.99 16.69 17.37
N LEU A 454 -3.73 17.79 17.20
CA LEU A 454 -4.75 18.25 18.16
C LEU A 454 -5.86 17.20 18.37
N ASN A 455 -6.08 16.27 17.43
CA ASN A 455 -7.08 15.21 17.57
C ASN A 455 -6.70 14.15 18.64
N THR A 456 -5.43 14.08 19.04
CA THR A 456 -4.98 13.32 20.21
C THR A 456 -5.62 13.84 21.51
N TYR A 457 -6.11 15.08 21.49
CA TYR A 457 -6.82 15.76 22.57
C TYR A 457 -8.28 16.05 22.19
N ALA A 458 -8.87 15.25 21.28
CA ALA A 458 -10.29 15.31 21.01
C ALA A 458 -11.10 14.98 22.28
N GLY A 459 -12.01 15.87 22.68
CA GLY A 459 -12.65 15.80 23.98
C GLY A 459 -13.55 16.99 24.28
N TYR A 460 -14.53 16.76 25.15
CA TYR A 460 -15.29 17.81 25.82
C TYR A 460 -14.66 18.11 27.18
N TYR A 461 -14.21 19.34 27.37
CA TYR A 461 -13.52 19.82 28.56
C TYR A 461 -14.42 20.78 29.34
N ALA A 462 -14.75 20.39 30.58
CA ALA A 462 -15.22 21.34 31.57
C ALA A 462 -13.99 22.10 32.12
N SER A 463 -14.07 23.42 32.19
CA SER A 463 -12.97 24.25 32.69
C SER A 463 -13.34 25.06 33.94
N THR A 464 -12.33 25.38 34.73
CA THR A 464 -12.44 26.27 35.89
C THR A 464 -11.34 27.32 35.83
N PHE A 465 -11.68 28.53 36.26
CA PHE A 465 -10.69 29.55 36.55
C PHE A 465 -10.01 29.24 37.89
N THR A 466 -8.74 29.61 38.05
CA THR A 466 -7.96 29.32 39.26
C THR A 466 -8.45 30.06 40.52
N ASN A 467 -9.38 31.01 40.36
CA ASN A 467 -10.12 31.66 41.45
C ASN A 467 -11.40 30.90 41.89
N GLY A 468 -11.62 29.68 41.37
CA GLY A 468 -12.82 28.87 41.65
C GLY A 468 -14.05 29.20 40.78
N GLY A 469 -13.94 30.15 39.86
CA GLY A 469 -15.01 30.45 38.90
C GLY A 469 -15.20 29.34 37.86
N VAL A 470 -16.43 29.14 37.39
CA VAL A 470 -16.71 28.26 36.24
C VAL A 470 -16.12 28.91 34.98
N GLY A 471 -15.31 28.15 34.24
CA GLY A 471 -14.74 28.56 32.97
C GLY A 471 -15.60 28.13 31.77
N PRO A 472 -15.27 28.58 30.55
CA PRO A 472 -15.97 28.19 29.33
C PRO A 472 -15.78 26.70 29.02
N ASN A 473 -16.78 26.08 28.39
CA ASN A 473 -16.69 24.70 27.93
C ASN A 473 -15.89 24.67 26.62
N ILE A 474 -14.95 23.74 26.49
CA ILE A 474 -14.12 23.61 25.27
C ILE A 474 -14.35 22.23 24.65
N LEU A 475 -14.74 22.19 23.39
CA LEU A 475 -14.84 20.96 22.59
C LEU A 475 -13.76 20.99 21.51
N ILE A 476 -12.93 19.94 21.49
CA ILE A 476 -11.91 19.71 20.46
C ILE A 476 -12.35 18.53 19.59
N GLN A 477 -12.41 18.73 18.28
CA GLN A 477 -13.01 17.78 17.36
C GLN A 477 -12.54 17.97 15.90
N ASN A 478 -11.98 16.95 15.23
CA ASN A 478 -11.54 17.03 13.83
C ASN A 478 -10.64 18.25 13.52
N GLY A 479 -9.74 18.60 14.44
CA GLY A 479 -8.90 19.81 14.38
C GLY A 479 -9.63 21.14 14.61
N ALA A 480 -10.96 21.15 14.70
CA ALA A 480 -11.74 22.30 15.11
C ALA A 480 -11.75 22.44 16.64
N VAL A 481 -11.85 23.68 17.11
CA VAL A 481 -11.97 24.06 18.52
C VAL A 481 -13.24 24.88 18.67
N THR A 482 -14.08 24.54 19.64
CA THR A 482 -15.33 25.23 19.94
C THR A 482 -15.33 25.63 21.41
N VAL A 483 -15.68 26.88 21.71
CA VAL A 483 -15.69 27.44 23.07
C VAL A 483 -17.07 28.02 23.34
N ASP A 484 -17.80 27.45 24.31
CA ASP A 484 -19.24 27.70 24.54
C ASP A 484 -20.02 27.83 23.22
N ASP A 485 -20.02 26.73 22.45
CA ASP A 485 -20.68 26.55 21.15
C ASP A 485 -20.21 27.46 20.00
N THR A 486 -19.24 28.34 20.26
CA THR A 486 -18.66 29.24 19.27
C THR A 486 -17.39 28.61 18.68
N VAL A 487 -17.41 28.30 17.38
CA VAL A 487 -16.23 27.79 16.67
C VAL A 487 -15.13 28.85 16.63
N ILE A 488 -13.94 28.49 17.11
CA ILE A 488 -12.75 29.33 17.11
C ILE A 488 -12.17 29.41 15.70
N LYS A 489 -11.84 30.63 15.28
CA LYS A 489 -11.15 30.93 14.02
C LYS A 489 -9.65 30.88 14.22
N ASN A 490 -8.95 30.30 13.24
CA ASN A 490 -7.50 30.16 13.20
C ASN A 490 -6.85 29.61 14.51
N PRO A 491 -7.39 28.53 15.13
CA PRO A 491 -6.68 27.88 16.23
C PRO A 491 -5.35 27.29 15.71
N VAL A 492 -4.25 27.57 16.41
CA VAL A 492 -2.93 27.02 16.12
C VAL A 492 -2.55 26.07 17.24
N TYR A 493 -2.17 24.85 16.88
CA TYR A 493 -1.65 23.84 17.80
C TYR A 493 -0.25 23.39 17.40
N ALA A 494 0.71 23.52 18.31
CA ALA A 494 2.07 23.02 18.16
C ALA A 494 2.75 22.92 19.52
N GLN A 495 3.67 21.95 19.69
CA GLN A 495 4.42 21.74 20.93
C GLN A 495 3.50 21.62 22.17
N SER A 496 2.35 20.96 21.97
CA SER A 496 1.28 20.80 22.97
C SER A 496 0.62 22.09 23.48
N LEU A 497 0.94 23.25 22.87
CA LEU A 497 0.26 24.52 23.10
C LEU A 497 -0.83 24.74 22.05
N LEU A 498 -2.07 24.88 22.50
CA LEU A 498 -3.20 25.38 21.69
C LEU A 498 -3.37 26.88 21.93
N GLN A 499 -3.40 27.69 20.87
CA GLN A 499 -3.57 29.14 20.98
C GLN A 499 -4.47 29.73 19.89
N TRP A 500 -5.13 30.84 20.22
CA TRP A 500 -5.93 31.66 19.28
C TRP A 500 -6.03 33.10 19.79
N SER A 501 -6.33 34.05 18.90
CA SER A 501 -6.43 35.48 19.27
C SER A 501 -7.77 36.12 18.90
N ILE A 502 -8.12 37.20 19.61
CA ILE A 502 -9.20 38.13 19.23
C ILE A 502 -8.93 38.80 17.87
N LYS A 503 -7.67 38.86 17.41
CA LYS A 503 -7.29 39.42 16.11
C LYS A 503 -7.93 38.69 14.93
N ASP A 504 -8.16 37.39 15.08
CA ASP A 504 -8.86 36.53 14.10
C ASP A 504 -10.39 36.65 14.17
N GLY A 505 -10.92 37.56 15.00
CA GLY A 505 -12.35 37.75 15.22
C GLY A 505 -12.97 36.71 16.16
N ASN A 506 -12.20 36.23 17.15
CA ASN A 506 -12.65 35.45 18.30
C ASN A 506 -13.05 36.38 19.47
N ALA A 507 -13.88 35.89 20.41
CA ALA A 507 -14.34 36.69 21.55
C ALA A 507 -13.31 36.89 22.67
N PHE A 508 -12.33 35.98 22.76
CA PHE A 508 -11.23 35.94 23.74
C PHE A 508 -9.97 35.41 23.06
N ASN A 509 -8.80 35.67 23.64
CA ASN A 509 -7.55 34.99 23.34
C ASN A 509 -7.37 33.81 24.30
N ALA A 510 -6.59 32.81 23.90
CA ALA A 510 -6.09 31.80 24.82
C ALA A 510 -4.70 31.27 24.44
N LYS A 511 -4.01 30.73 25.44
CA LYS A 511 -2.83 29.86 25.34
C LYS A 511 -3.02 28.74 26.35
N LEU A 512 -3.35 27.55 25.88
CA LEU A 512 -3.69 26.38 26.69
C LEU A 512 -2.67 25.28 26.42
N THR A 513 -1.88 24.93 27.43
CA THR A 513 -0.94 23.80 27.38
C THR A 513 -1.70 22.52 27.70
N PHE A 514 -1.77 21.62 26.72
CA PHE A 514 -2.44 20.33 26.83
C PHE A 514 -1.46 19.26 27.31
N ARG A 515 -1.90 18.39 28.23
CA ARG A 515 -1.11 17.30 28.78
C ARG A 515 -1.94 16.08 29.13
N ILE A 516 -1.28 14.93 29.21
CA ILE A 516 -1.84 13.66 29.66
C ILE A 516 -0.78 13.01 30.59
N LEU A 517 -1.22 12.48 31.72
CA LEU A 517 -0.52 11.51 32.60
C LEU A 517 0.73 11.87 33.42
N THR A 518 1.23 13.10 33.45
CA THR A 518 2.33 13.49 34.36
C THR A 518 2.02 14.72 35.21
N ASP A 519 2.77 14.87 36.31
CA ASP A 519 3.03 16.17 36.92
C ASP A 519 3.98 17.01 36.03
N ASP A 520 4.43 18.16 36.54
CA ASP A 520 5.31 19.08 35.80
C ASP A 520 6.76 18.55 35.66
N ASP A 521 7.15 17.54 36.45
CA ASP A 521 8.49 16.91 36.45
C ASP A 521 8.54 15.61 35.61
N GLY A 522 7.41 15.15 35.08
CA GLY A 522 7.32 13.89 34.33
C GLY A 522 7.16 12.63 35.19
N LYS A 523 6.86 12.77 36.49
CA LYS A 523 6.77 11.64 37.44
C LYS A 523 5.40 10.93 37.39
N PRO A 524 5.31 9.69 37.91
CA PRO A 524 4.04 9.01 38.07
C PRO A 524 3.06 9.83 38.94
N LEU A 525 1.83 9.98 38.45
CA LEU A 525 0.77 10.68 39.17
C LEU A 525 0.41 9.95 40.48
N ALA A 526 0.17 10.72 41.54
CA ALA A 526 -0.22 10.18 42.84
C ALA A 526 -1.55 9.37 42.79
N PRO A 527 -1.74 8.35 43.64
CA PRO A 527 -2.97 7.56 43.68
C PRO A 527 -4.23 8.41 43.82
N GLY A 528 -5.20 8.23 42.92
CA GLY A 528 -6.44 9.02 42.87
C GLY A 528 -6.36 10.30 42.02
N ALA A 529 -5.20 10.67 41.47
CA ALA A 529 -5.08 11.77 40.53
C ALA A 529 -5.88 11.54 39.24
N TYR A 530 -6.25 12.64 38.57
CA TYR A 530 -7.01 12.59 37.32
C TYR A 530 -6.20 12.00 36.17
N ILE A 531 -6.69 10.89 35.61
CA ILE A 531 -6.12 10.17 34.48
C ILE A 531 -6.97 10.47 33.22
N GLY A 532 -6.40 11.27 32.32
CA GLY A 532 -6.99 11.61 31.03
C GLY A 532 -6.44 12.93 30.46
N PRO A 533 -6.95 13.39 29.31
CA PRO A 533 -6.63 14.67 28.72
C PRO A 533 -7.05 15.84 29.62
N GLN A 534 -6.12 16.79 29.83
CA GLN A 534 -6.33 18.01 30.58
C GLN A 534 -5.51 19.16 30.00
N PHE A 535 -5.87 20.40 30.31
CA PHE A 535 -5.10 21.59 29.97
C PHE A 535 -4.99 22.56 31.16
N TYR A 536 -4.01 23.45 31.07
CA TYR A 536 -3.86 24.63 31.92
C TYR A 536 -3.27 25.78 31.09
N GLY A 537 -3.49 27.03 31.49
CA GLY A 537 -2.89 28.17 30.78
C GLY A 537 -3.62 29.49 31.01
N THR A 538 -3.59 30.36 30.01
CA THR A 538 -4.17 31.70 30.05
C THR A 538 -5.36 31.83 29.09
N TYR A 539 -6.44 32.46 29.56
CA TYR A 539 -7.64 32.80 28.79
C TYR A 539 -8.10 34.21 29.15
N TRP A 540 -8.15 35.12 28.17
CA TRP A 540 -8.28 36.56 28.45
C TRP A 540 -8.88 37.38 27.31
N LYS A 541 -9.40 38.57 27.65
CA LYS A 541 -10.08 39.45 26.68
C LYS A 541 -9.25 40.64 26.19
N SER A 542 -8.43 41.23 27.06
CA SER A 542 -7.64 42.43 26.78
C SER A 542 -6.15 42.20 27.05
N GLU A 543 -5.75 42.17 28.33
CA GLU A 543 -4.37 41.93 28.75
C GLU A 543 -4.16 40.47 29.15
N GLU A 544 -2.97 39.92 28.83
CA GLU A 544 -2.63 38.53 29.13
C GLU A 544 -2.20 38.37 30.60
N PRO A 545 -2.79 37.44 31.37
CA PRO A 545 -2.36 37.14 32.73
C PRO A 545 -0.91 36.67 32.79
N SER A 546 -0.15 37.14 33.78
CA SER A 546 1.24 36.72 34.03
C SER A 546 1.38 35.30 34.60
N THR A 547 0.27 34.68 35.01
CA THR A 547 0.20 33.30 35.52
C THR A 547 -1.02 32.58 34.93
N PRO A 548 -1.02 31.23 34.86
CA PRO A 548 -2.18 30.48 34.40
C PRO A 548 -3.44 30.82 35.20
N ASN A 549 -4.49 31.26 34.50
CA ASN A 549 -5.77 31.63 35.11
C ASN A 549 -6.89 30.60 34.85
N ILE A 550 -6.68 29.62 33.96
CA ILE A 550 -7.66 28.60 33.58
C ILE A 550 -7.04 27.20 33.56
N GLN A 551 -7.84 26.20 33.89
CA GLN A 551 -7.55 24.77 33.75
C GLN A 551 -8.80 24.03 33.25
N GLY A 552 -8.64 22.88 32.59
CA GLY A 552 -9.78 22.08 32.13
C GLY A 552 -9.48 20.60 32.01
N LYS A 553 -10.52 19.78 32.20
CA LYS A 553 -10.45 18.30 32.22
C LYS A 553 -11.68 17.71 31.53
N THR A 554 -11.53 16.54 30.92
CA THR A 554 -12.68 15.77 30.42
C THR A 554 -13.33 14.98 31.57
N GLY A 555 -14.64 14.71 31.50
CA GLY A 555 -15.27 13.71 32.37
C GLY A 555 -16.05 14.18 33.61
N THR A 556 -16.22 15.48 33.86
CA THR A 556 -17.12 16.01 34.92
C THR A 556 -18.43 16.57 34.35
N ALA A 557 -19.50 16.59 35.14
CA ALA A 557 -20.85 17.00 34.70
C ALA A 557 -21.75 17.41 35.88
N PRO A 558 -22.88 18.12 35.66
CA PRO A 558 -23.32 18.79 34.44
C PRO A 558 -23.62 20.30 34.60
N ILE A 559 -23.39 21.08 33.55
CA ILE A 559 -24.19 22.29 33.23
C ILE A 559 -24.84 22.05 31.86
N LYS A 560 -25.94 22.77 31.57
CA LYS A 560 -26.91 22.46 30.50
C LYS A 560 -26.25 22.17 29.13
N PRO A 561 -26.75 21.16 28.39
CA PRO A 561 -26.17 20.78 27.11
C PRO A 561 -26.51 21.79 26.01
N VAL A 562 -25.54 21.98 25.12
CA VAL A 562 -25.75 22.41 23.76
C VAL A 562 -25.05 21.41 22.83
N ASN A 563 -25.67 21.17 21.68
CA ASN A 563 -25.29 20.30 20.56
C ASN A 563 -23.95 19.53 20.68
N PRO A 564 -23.94 18.29 21.23
CA PRO A 564 -22.80 17.40 21.07
C PRO A 564 -22.62 17.00 19.60
N VAL A 565 -21.39 16.99 19.14
CA VAL A 565 -20.96 16.51 17.82
C VAL A 565 -19.74 15.62 18.06
N THR A 566 -19.74 14.40 17.52
CA THR A 566 -18.75 13.36 17.85
C THR A 566 -18.08 12.84 16.57
N PRO A 567 -16.73 12.75 16.48
CA PRO A 567 -16.04 12.51 15.22
C PRO A 567 -15.67 11.04 15.00
N VAL A 568 -16.56 10.30 14.36
CA VAL A 568 -16.19 9.12 13.56
C VAL A 568 -16.78 9.34 12.16
N THR A 569 -16.33 8.58 11.15
CA THR A 569 -17.12 8.45 9.91
C THR A 569 -18.54 8.05 10.33
N PRO A 570 -19.59 8.82 10.00
CA PRO A 570 -20.89 8.68 10.66
C PRO A 570 -21.41 7.27 10.43
N THR A 571 -21.95 6.64 11.47
CA THR A 571 -22.53 5.29 11.38
C THR A 571 -23.53 5.28 10.22
N PRO A 572 -23.33 4.47 9.17
CA PRO A 572 -24.15 4.50 7.96
C PRO A 572 -25.64 4.37 8.29
N LEU A 573 -26.49 5.18 7.65
CA LEU A 573 -27.88 5.35 8.09
C LEU A 573 -28.69 4.04 8.04
N ASP A 574 -28.33 3.12 7.14
CA ASP A 574 -28.84 1.74 7.07
C ASP A 574 -28.63 0.93 8.36
N THR A 575 -27.61 1.24 9.17
CA THR A 575 -27.33 0.61 10.47
C THR A 575 -28.43 0.94 11.49
N PHE A 576 -29.18 2.02 11.27
CA PHE A 576 -30.36 2.39 12.05
C PHE A 576 -31.68 1.91 11.40
N THR A 577 -31.64 0.93 10.49
CA THR A 577 -32.84 0.34 9.87
C THR A 577 -33.83 -0.17 10.92
N GLY A 578 -35.09 0.27 10.81
CA GLY A 578 -36.17 -0.14 11.71
C GLY A 578 -37.37 0.81 11.69
N ASN A 579 -38.42 0.37 12.39
CA ASN A 579 -39.66 1.14 12.61
C ASN A 579 -39.60 1.80 13.99
N PHE A 580 -39.49 3.12 14.03
CA PHE A 580 -39.44 3.92 15.25
C PHE A 580 -40.82 4.51 15.57
N VAL A 581 -41.21 4.50 16.84
CA VAL A 581 -42.27 5.36 17.36
C VAL A 581 -41.66 6.73 17.64
N ALA A 582 -42.26 7.77 17.07
CA ALA A 582 -41.82 9.15 17.21
C ALA A 582 -42.67 9.90 18.24
N TYR A 583 -42.05 10.87 18.92
CA TYR A 583 -42.67 11.71 19.94
C TYR A 583 -42.28 13.16 19.71
N LYS A 584 -43.23 14.07 19.94
CA LYS A 584 -43.00 15.51 19.86
C LYS A 584 -43.41 16.20 21.17
N ALA A 585 -42.64 17.20 21.58
CA ALA A 585 -42.98 18.08 22.68
C ALA A 585 -43.87 19.22 22.18
N ASP A 586 -44.98 19.46 22.87
CA ASP A 586 -45.77 20.68 22.69
C ASP A 586 -44.95 21.93 23.08
N ALA A 587 -45.00 22.95 22.23
CA ALA A 587 -44.12 24.11 22.34
C ALA A 587 -44.47 25.05 23.52
N THR A 588 -45.70 24.97 24.05
CA THR A 588 -46.18 25.86 25.12
C THR A 588 -46.09 25.19 26.50
N THR A 589 -46.40 23.90 26.58
CA THR A 589 -46.46 23.13 27.84
C THR A 589 -45.23 22.26 28.08
N GLY A 590 -44.42 21.98 27.06
CA GLY A 590 -43.28 21.06 27.14
C GLY A 590 -43.68 19.59 27.32
N LYS A 591 -44.97 19.26 27.27
CA LYS A 591 -45.47 17.89 27.41
C LYS A 591 -45.22 17.12 26.12
N TRP A 592 -44.74 15.89 26.26
CA TRP A 592 -44.51 14.98 25.14
C TRP A 592 -45.73 14.12 24.83
N SER A 593 -45.97 13.89 23.54
CA SER A 593 -46.96 12.93 23.02
C SER A 593 -46.42 12.23 21.78
N GLU A 594 -47.00 11.08 21.43
CA GLU A 594 -46.69 10.38 20.18
C GLU A 594 -47.00 11.29 18.96
N ASP A 595 -46.09 11.33 17.99
CA ASP A 595 -46.19 12.11 16.74
C ASP A 595 -46.06 11.19 15.52
N GLY A 596 -46.56 9.95 15.63
CA GLY A 596 -46.57 8.95 14.56
C GLY A 596 -45.29 8.12 14.46
N THR A 597 -44.98 7.64 13.27
CA THR A 597 -43.83 6.75 13.01
C THR A 597 -42.74 7.42 12.19
N PHE A 598 -41.50 7.01 12.44
CA PHE A 598 -40.36 7.21 11.56
C PHE A 598 -39.84 5.83 11.12
N VAL A 599 -39.50 5.64 9.86
CA VAL A 599 -38.93 4.39 9.34
C VAL A 599 -37.63 4.68 8.62
N VAL A 600 -36.61 3.87 8.89
CA VAL A 600 -35.38 3.79 8.10
C VAL A 600 -35.31 2.39 7.50
N SER A 601 -35.02 2.29 6.20
CA SER A 601 -34.90 1.02 5.50
C SER A 601 -33.90 1.08 4.34
N ASP A 602 -33.22 -0.04 4.08
CA ASP A 602 -32.39 -0.24 2.88
C ASP A 602 -33.15 -1.09 1.83
N PRO A 603 -33.75 -0.47 0.80
CA PRO A 603 -34.38 -1.21 -0.30
C PRO A 603 -33.32 -1.69 -1.30
N ALA A 604 -33.19 -3.01 -1.44
CA ALA A 604 -32.20 -3.67 -2.28
C ALA A 604 -32.11 -3.07 -3.70
N GLY A 605 -30.96 -2.45 -3.99
CA GLY A 605 -30.67 -1.77 -5.26
C GLY A 605 -30.54 -0.24 -5.17
N SER A 606 -30.81 0.36 -4.00
CA SER A 606 -30.45 1.76 -3.74
C SER A 606 -28.97 1.89 -3.31
N THR A 607 -28.39 3.08 -3.50
CA THR A 607 -27.09 3.48 -2.91
C THR A 607 -27.25 4.48 -1.77
N VAL A 608 -28.51 4.76 -1.37
CA VAL A 608 -28.89 5.70 -0.31
C VAL A 608 -30.08 5.07 0.44
N PRO A 609 -30.04 4.95 1.78
CA PRO A 609 -31.18 4.43 2.54
C PRO A 609 -32.45 5.28 2.35
N THR A 610 -33.61 4.71 2.66
CA THR A 610 -34.88 5.43 2.62
C THR A 610 -35.32 5.80 4.03
N ALA A 611 -35.55 7.10 4.25
CA ALA A 611 -36.14 7.64 5.46
C ALA A 611 -37.60 8.05 5.19
N VAL A 612 -38.54 7.62 6.03
CA VAL A 612 -39.98 7.88 5.89
C VAL A 612 -40.52 8.42 7.22
N TYR A 613 -41.07 9.63 7.21
CA TYR A 613 -41.68 10.25 8.39
C TYR A 613 -43.19 10.41 8.21
N LYS A 614 -43.99 9.98 9.19
CA LYS A 614 -45.47 9.99 9.14
C LYS A 614 -46.06 9.34 7.88
N GLY A 615 -45.36 8.36 7.30
CA GLY A 615 -45.76 7.65 6.08
C GLY A 615 -45.35 8.33 4.76
N LYS A 616 -44.64 9.46 4.80
CA LYS A 616 -44.09 10.14 3.62
C LYS A 616 -42.56 10.01 3.56
N THR A 617 -42.03 9.58 2.42
CA THR A 617 -40.58 9.53 2.17
C THR A 617 -39.98 10.92 2.19
N LEU A 618 -38.81 11.08 2.82
CA LEU A 618 -38.10 12.35 2.89
C LEU A 618 -37.30 12.59 1.60
N ASN A 619 -37.62 13.69 0.90
CA ASN A 619 -36.90 14.14 -0.29
C ASN A 619 -35.62 14.89 0.09
N ASN A 620 -34.54 14.69 -0.68
CA ASN A 620 -33.27 15.43 -0.61
C ASN A 620 -32.65 15.59 0.79
N TYR A 621 -32.93 14.65 1.71
CA TYR A 621 -32.37 14.71 3.05
C TYR A 621 -30.83 14.66 3.00
N GLN A 622 -30.18 15.30 3.97
CA GLN A 622 -28.73 15.21 4.16
C GLN A 622 -28.43 14.44 5.45
N TYR A 623 -27.41 13.58 5.42
CA TYR A 623 -26.93 12.85 6.59
C TYR A 623 -25.45 13.15 6.80
N SER A 624 -25.12 13.86 7.87
CA SER A 624 -23.80 14.48 8.09
C SER A 624 -22.91 13.71 9.08
N GLY A 625 -21.63 14.11 9.15
CA GLY A 625 -20.55 13.47 9.94
C GLY A 625 -20.66 13.55 11.47
N ASN A 626 -21.89 13.57 11.97
CA ASN A 626 -22.30 13.72 13.37
C ASN A 626 -23.65 13.00 13.60
N GLU A 627 -23.87 11.90 12.87
CA GLU A 627 -25.05 11.02 12.92
C GLU A 627 -26.39 11.77 12.75
N THR A 628 -26.35 12.95 12.12
CA THR A 628 -27.50 13.87 12.05
C THR A 628 -28.14 13.84 10.68
N LEU A 629 -29.42 13.50 10.67
CA LEU A 629 -30.31 13.55 9.53
C LEU A 629 -31.03 14.91 9.50
N THR A 630 -30.91 15.63 8.40
CA THR A 630 -31.59 16.91 8.18
C THR A 630 -32.43 16.88 6.91
N TRP A 631 -33.59 17.55 6.93
CA TRP A 631 -34.46 17.69 5.77
C TRP A 631 -35.19 19.03 5.79
N SER A 632 -35.51 19.55 4.61
CA SER A 632 -36.19 20.85 4.45
C SER A 632 -37.51 20.69 3.72
N SER A 633 -38.50 21.50 4.12
CA SER A 633 -39.79 21.62 3.45
C SER A 633 -39.69 22.23 2.05
N THR A 634 -38.60 22.94 1.74
CA THR A 634 -38.28 23.45 0.38
C THR A 634 -38.19 22.33 -0.66
N ASP A 635 -37.83 21.13 -0.24
CA ASP A 635 -37.68 19.94 -1.08
C ASP A 635 -38.98 19.12 -1.19
N GLY A 636 -40.11 19.72 -0.77
CA GLY A 636 -41.43 19.10 -0.82
C GLY A 636 -41.77 18.22 0.38
N ASN A 637 -40.99 18.29 1.47
CA ASN A 637 -41.27 17.61 2.73
C ASN A 637 -42.34 18.36 3.55
N ASP A 638 -43.13 17.64 4.36
CA ASP A 638 -44.23 18.24 5.16
C ASP A 638 -43.74 18.99 6.42
N SER A 639 -42.44 18.88 6.72
CA SER A 639 -41.77 19.54 7.83
C SER A 639 -40.33 19.89 7.47
N ASN A 640 -39.72 20.74 8.29
CA ASN A 640 -38.28 20.86 8.42
C ASN A 640 -37.82 19.99 9.60
N GLY A 641 -36.62 19.42 9.54
CA GLY A 641 -36.10 18.59 10.62
C GLY A 641 -34.57 18.52 10.69
N SER A 642 -34.08 18.27 11.90
CA SER A 642 -32.68 18.02 12.24
C SER A 642 -32.64 17.09 13.45
N ILE A 643 -32.35 15.80 13.25
CA ILE A 643 -32.37 14.76 14.29
C ILE A 643 -31.07 13.96 14.27
N SER A 644 -30.49 13.71 15.43
CA SER A 644 -29.25 12.96 15.61
C SER A 644 -29.55 11.56 16.12
N PHE A 645 -29.12 10.54 15.38
CA PHE A 645 -29.23 9.13 15.75
C PHE A 645 -28.20 8.76 16.83
N PHE A 646 -28.51 7.71 17.60
CA PHE A 646 -27.60 7.08 18.56
C PHE A 646 -28.10 5.66 18.90
N ILE A 647 -27.27 4.86 19.59
CA ILE A 647 -27.64 3.53 20.07
C ILE A 647 -27.67 3.53 21.60
N ASN A 648 -28.83 3.29 22.20
CA ASN A 648 -28.92 3.02 23.64
C ASN A 648 -28.42 1.59 23.94
N LYS A 649 -27.25 1.50 24.56
CA LYS A 649 -26.59 0.24 24.94
C LYS A 649 -27.01 -0.28 26.31
N THR A 650 -27.60 0.55 27.18
CA THR A 650 -27.85 0.21 28.59
C THR A 650 -29.25 0.65 29.03
N ALA A 651 -30.10 -0.31 29.38
CA ALA A 651 -31.44 -0.01 29.87
C ALA A 651 -31.38 0.62 31.27
N THR A 652 -31.98 1.80 31.43
CA THR A 652 -32.10 2.49 32.72
C THR A 652 -33.57 2.68 33.10
N SER A 653 -33.84 3.06 34.36
CA SER A 653 -35.20 3.38 34.81
C SER A 653 -35.85 4.57 34.08
N THR A 654 -35.04 5.41 33.41
CA THR A 654 -35.49 6.56 32.61
C THR A 654 -35.36 6.36 31.10
N ASN A 655 -34.52 5.41 30.64
CA ASN A 655 -34.43 4.97 29.24
C ASN A 655 -34.39 3.42 29.16
N PRO A 656 -35.54 2.73 29.31
CA PRO A 656 -35.57 1.27 29.38
C PRO A 656 -35.46 0.58 28.01
N THR A 657 -35.59 1.31 26.90
CA THR A 657 -35.64 0.76 25.54
C THR A 657 -34.24 0.71 24.93
N LEU A 658 -33.65 -0.48 24.86
CA LEU A 658 -32.38 -0.73 24.16
C LEU A 658 -32.49 -0.55 22.64
N GLY A 659 -31.37 -0.30 21.98
CA GLY A 659 -31.25 -0.23 20.52
C GLY A 659 -31.24 1.19 19.96
N ALA A 660 -31.55 1.33 18.67
CA ALA A 660 -31.50 2.62 17.97
C ALA A 660 -32.54 3.61 18.51
N GLN A 661 -32.10 4.85 18.66
CA GLN A 661 -32.90 6.02 19.04
C GLN A 661 -32.44 7.24 18.24
N ALA A 662 -33.24 8.31 18.21
CA ALA A 662 -32.79 9.62 17.75
C ALA A 662 -33.46 10.75 18.55
N THR A 663 -32.78 11.90 18.64
CA THR A 663 -33.28 13.11 19.31
C THR A 663 -32.99 14.36 18.48
N GLY A 664 -33.82 15.39 18.56
CA GLY A 664 -33.57 16.62 17.82
C GLY A 664 -34.75 17.58 17.72
N ARG A 665 -34.89 18.21 16.54
CA ARG A 665 -35.82 19.31 16.30
C ARG A 665 -36.62 19.08 15.03
N VAL A 666 -37.94 19.20 15.09
CA VAL A 666 -38.87 19.10 13.95
C VAL A 666 -39.92 20.22 14.02
N TRP A 667 -40.04 20.99 12.94
CA TRP A 667 -40.87 22.20 12.87
C TRP A 667 -41.58 22.36 11.52
N ALA A 668 -42.66 23.14 11.49
CA ALA A 668 -43.46 23.34 10.30
C ALA A 668 -42.75 24.23 9.24
N PRO A 669 -43.17 24.19 7.97
CA PRO A 669 -42.52 24.94 6.88
C PRO A 669 -42.36 26.46 7.12
N ALA A 670 -43.27 27.07 7.88
CA ALA A 670 -43.28 28.51 8.19
C ALA A 670 -42.82 28.85 9.62
N GLU A 671 -42.35 27.87 10.40
CA GLU A 671 -41.86 28.07 11.77
C GLU A 671 -40.34 28.35 11.78
N ALA A 672 -39.87 29.10 12.79
CA ALA A 672 -38.46 29.17 13.10
C ALA A 672 -37.98 27.86 13.77
N MET A 673 -36.70 27.51 13.58
CA MET A 673 -36.09 26.35 14.23
C MET A 673 -36.26 26.42 15.77
N PRO A 674 -36.84 25.41 16.43
CA PRO A 674 -37.11 25.44 17.86
C PRO A 674 -35.84 25.67 18.69
N ALA A 675 -35.91 26.56 19.69
CA ALA A 675 -34.77 26.87 20.56
C ALA A 675 -34.34 25.68 21.45
N LYS A 676 -35.23 24.70 21.67
CA LYS A 676 -34.99 23.47 22.43
C LYS A 676 -35.21 22.25 21.54
N VAL A 677 -34.63 21.12 21.93
CA VAL A 677 -35.03 19.79 21.45
C VAL A 677 -36.53 19.61 21.68
N ASN A 678 -37.27 19.22 20.63
CA ASN A 678 -38.71 18.99 20.68
C ASN A 678 -39.14 17.68 20.02
N PHE A 679 -38.20 16.84 19.59
CA PHE A 679 -38.47 15.58 18.90
C PHE A 679 -37.56 14.45 19.41
N PHE A 680 -38.11 13.25 19.52
CA PHE A 680 -37.43 12.03 19.99
C PHE A 680 -38.08 10.80 19.33
N MET A 681 -37.33 9.74 19.06
CA MET A 681 -37.88 8.49 18.53
C MET A 681 -37.08 7.25 18.97
N SER A 682 -37.77 6.10 19.07
CA SER A 682 -37.20 4.82 19.55
C SER A 682 -37.86 3.62 18.86
N LEU A 683 -37.13 2.51 18.70
CA LEU A 683 -37.64 1.23 18.12
C LEU A 683 -38.73 0.51 18.95
N GLY A 684 -39.31 1.17 19.94
CA GLY A 684 -40.39 0.68 20.80
C GLY A 684 -41.08 1.82 21.51
N GLN A 685 -42.21 1.54 22.18
CA GLN A 685 -42.94 2.55 22.95
C GLN A 685 -42.14 3.00 24.19
N SER A 686 -42.21 4.29 24.52
CA SER A 686 -41.55 4.91 25.66
C SER A 686 -42.56 5.58 26.57
N ALA A 687 -42.51 5.25 27.86
CA ALA A 687 -43.39 5.84 28.87
C ALA A 687 -43.01 7.27 29.28
N ASN A 688 -41.79 7.73 28.98
CA ASN A 688 -41.36 9.10 29.27
C ASN A 688 -40.22 9.61 28.35
N PRO A 689 -40.53 10.18 27.18
CA PRO A 689 -39.54 10.77 26.28
C PRO A 689 -38.77 11.97 26.86
N SER A 690 -39.33 12.68 27.86
CA SER A 690 -38.77 13.98 28.31
C SER A 690 -37.43 13.86 29.05
N THR A 691 -37.10 12.68 29.55
CA THR A 691 -35.79 12.36 30.16
C THR A 691 -34.84 11.65 29.18
N GLN A 692 -35.31 11.31 27.98
CA GLN A 692 -34.57 10.56 26.95
C GLN A 692 -34.09 11.47 25.81
N SER A 693 -34.67 12.67 25.70
CA SER A 693 -34.33 13.64 24.66
C SER A 693 -32.96 14.33 24.87
N VAL A 694 -32.28 14.09 25.99
CA VAL A 694 -30.90 14.53 26.24
C VAL A 694 -29.94 13.46 25.69
N PRO A 695 -29.00 13.78 24.78
CA PRO A 695 -28.04 12.81 24.28
C PRO A 695 -27.24 12.19 25.42
N SER A 696 -27.38 10.88 25.62
CA SER A 696 -26.73 10.14 26.71
C SER A 696 -25.29 9.69 26.37
N GLN A 697 -24.57 10.44 25.53
CA GLN A 697 -23.12 10.38 25.46
C GLN A 697 -22.56 11.14 26.67
N SER A 698 -22.73 10.54 27.85
CA SER A 698 -22.38 11.15 29.13
C SER A 698 -20.88 11.31 29.28
N ALA A 699 -20.47 12.17 30.22
CA ALA A 699 -19.05 12.46 30.50
C ALA A 699 -18.21 11.19 30.82
N SER A 700 -18.86 10.09 31.18
CA SER A 700 -18.28 8.73 31.25
C SER A 700 -17.64 8.24 29.95
N GLU A 701 -18.25 8.47 28.78
CA GLU A 701 -17.68 7.99 27.50
C GLU A 701 -16.41 8.77 27.14
N TRP A 702 -16.41 10.10 27.33
CA TRP A 702 -15.19 10.91 27.18
C TRP A 702 -14.12 10.56 28.22
N LYS A 703 -14.52 10.20 29.46
CA LYS A 703 -13.61 9.66 30.48
C LYS A 703 -12.98 8.35 29.99
N SER A 704 -13.75 7.39 29.48
CA SER A 704 -13.21 6.13 28.93
C SER A 704 -12.29 6.35 27.72
N VAL A 705 -12.62 7.27 26.81
CA VAL A 705 -11.73 7.65 25.69
C VAL A 705 -10.43 8.25 26.21
N GLY A 706 -10.50 9.20 27.15
CA GLY A 706 -9.32 9.82 27.75
C GLY A 706 -8.43 8.85 28.53
N ILE A 707 -9.05 7.87 29.20
CA ILE A 707 -8.39 6.75 29.87
C ILE A 707 -7.67 5.86 28.84
N ASN A 708 -8.32 5.48 27.73
CA ASN A 708 -7.71 4.63 26.70
C ASN A 708 -6.49 5.28 26.04
N VAL A 709 -6.57 6.58 25.72
CA VAL A 709 -5.42 7.38 25.25
C VAL A 709 -4.31 7.40 26.32
N GLY A 710 -4.68 7.49 27.60
CA GLY A 710 -3.76 7.34 28.72
C GLY A 710 -3.03 5.99 28.74
N VAL A 711 -3.75 4.87 28.60
CA VAL A 711 -3.13 3.52 28.59
C VAL A 711 -2.10 3.41 27.45
N GLY A 712 -2.39 3.94 26.26
CA GLY A 712 -1.42 4.00 25.15
C GLY A 712 -0.18 4.85 25.47
N LEU A 713 -0.35 6.04 26.06
CA LEU A 713 0.79 6.91 26.40
C LEU A 713 1.68 6.34 27.52
N ALA A 714 1.10 5.73 28.55
CA ALA A 714 1.89 5.06 29.58
C ALA A 714 2.63 3.84 28.99
N THR A 715 2.03 3.15 28.02
CA THR A 715 2.66 2.05 27.27
C THR A 715 3.82 2.56 26.40
N MET A 716 3.71 3.75 25.81
CA MET A 716 4.81 4.39 25.07
C MET A 716 5.99 4.79 25.97
N LEU A 717 5.74 5.39 27.14
CA LEU A 717 6.79 5.77 28.09
C LEU A 717 7.57 4.52 28.54
N LEU A 718 6.82 3.48 28.94
CA LEU A 718 7.33 2.15 29.27
C LEU A 718 8.16 1.54 28.12
N GLY A 719 7.66 1.57 26.89
CA GLY A 719 8.36 1.04 25.73
C GLY A 719 9.65 1.82 25.41
N THR A 720 9.63 3.14 25.56
CA THR A 720 10.80 4.01 25.34
C THR A 720 11.89 3.71 26.38
N ALA A 721 11.52 3.58 27.66
CA ALA A 721 12.44 3.20 28.72
C ALA A 721 13.01 1.78 28.53
N ILE A 722 12.20 0.82 28.08
CA ILE A 722 12.62 -0.57 27.83
C ILE A 722 13.59 -0.65 26.66
N ILE A 723 13.37 0.09 25.57
CA ILE A 723 14.30 0.15 24.44
C ILE A 723 15.62 0.83 24.85
N GLU A 724 15.60 1.83 25.73
CA GLU A 724 16.82 2.40 26.32
C GLU A 724 17.57 1.34 27.15
N ALA A 725 16.87 0.58 28.00
CA ALA A 725 17.46 -0.49 28.82
C ALA A 725 18.05 -1.62 27.98
N ILE A 726 17.37 -2.07 26.92
CA ILE A 726 17.88 -3.08 25.98
C ILE A 726 19.17 -2.57 25.30
N LYS A 727 19.18 -1.33 24.81
CA LYS A 727 20.38 -0.70 24.22
C LYS A 727 21.56 -0.63 25.20
N TRP A 728 21.31 -0.36 26.48
CA TRP A 728 22.36 -0.42 27.53
C TRP A 728 22.80 -1.85 27.87
N ARG A 729 21.90 -2.84 27.87
CA ARG A 729 22.24 -4.26 28.10
C ARG A 729 23.08 -4.84 26.96
N ILE A 730 22.83 -4.45 25.71
CA ILE A 730 23.66 -4.80 24.55
C ILE A 730 25.08 -4.22 24.71
N LYS A 731 25.21 -2.95 25.13
CA LYS A 731 26.52 -2.34 25.45
C LYS A 731 27.24 -3.11 26.57
N LEU A 732 26.54 -3.47 27.65
CA LEU A 732 27.12 -4.23 28.77
C LEU A 732 27.61 -5.63 28.36
N LYS A 733 26.88 -6.30 27.45
CA LYS A 733 27.27 -7.60 26.85
C LYS A 733 28.55 -7.48 26.02
N ALA A 734 28.87 -6.30 25.48
CA ALA A 734 30.09 -6.03 24.72
C ALA A 734 31.26 -5.52 25.58
N ASN A 735 31.00 -4.73 26.63
CA ASN A 735 32.01 -4.19 27.55
C ASN A 735 31.46 -4.16 29.00
N PRO A 736 31.63 -5.24 29.79
CA PRO A 736 30.97 -5.39 31.09
C PRO A 736 31.64 -4.62 32.23
N THR A 737 32.89 -4.19 32.07
CA THR A 737 33.70 -3.54 33.12
C THR A 737 33.64 -2.01 33.10
N ASP A 738 32.89 -1.44 32.17
CA ASP A 738 32.82 0.00 31.91
C ASP A 738 31.92 0.72 32.95
N PRO A 739 32.43 1.72 33.69
CA PRO A 739 31.63 2.42 34.71
C PRO A 739 30.43 3.19 34.15
N GLU A 740 30.55 3.79 32.96
CA GLU A 740 29.46 4.57 32.35
C GLU A 740 28.35 3.65 31.86
N ILE A 741 28.70 2.52 31.25
CA ILE A 741 27.72 1.49 30.85
C ILE A 741 27.04 0.90 32.10
N ASN A 742 27.80 0.62 33.17
CA ASN A 742 27.23 0.11 34.43
C ASN A 742 26.33 1.14 35.13
N GLN A 743 26.54 2.44 34.94
CA GLN A 743 25.62 3.47 35.45
C GLN A 743 24.38 3.60 34.56
N GLY A 744 24.55 3.71 33.24
CA GLY A 744 23.42 3.78 32.28
C GLY A 744 22.47 2.58 32.36
N VAL A 745 22.97 1.38 32.69
CA VAL A 745 22.13 0.20 33.00
C VAL A 745 21.28 0.38 34.26
N LYS A 746 21.76 1.07 35.30
CA LYS A 746 20.96 1.39 36.50
C LYS A 746 19.91 2.44 36.17
N ASP A 747 20.33 3.55 35.58
CA ASP A 747 19.48 4.70 35.28
C ASP A 747 18.30 4.30 34.37
N SER A 748 18.58 3.48 33.34
CA SER A 748 17.54 2.92 32.48
C SER A 748 16.66 1.87 33.18
N SER A 749 17.21 1.05 34.08
CA SER A 749 16.39 0.13 34.89
C SER A 749 15.44 0.87 35.82
N GLU A 750 15.86 1.99 36.41
CA GLU A 750 15.01 2.82 37.27
C GLU A 750 13.87 3.49 36.49
N LYS A 751 14.16 4.06 35.31
CA LYS A 751 13.14 4.59 34.38
C LYS A 751 12.10 3.54 34.02
N VAL A 752 12.51 2.29 33.77
CA VAL A 752 11.58 1.20 33.43
C VAL A 752 10.66 0.86 34.61
N SER A 753 11.18 0.78 35.84
CA SER A 753 10.36 0.56 37.03
C SER A 753 9.29 1.65 37.19
N GLN A 754 9.71 2.92 37.18
CA GLN A 754 8.81 4.08 37.29
C GLN A 754 7.73 4.07 36.20
N SER A 755 8.11 3.76 34.96
CA SER A 755 7.17 3.70 33.81
C SER A 755 6.23 2.49 33.90
N SER A 756 6.65 1.36 34.45
CA SER A 756 5.80 0.17 34.63
C SER A 756 4.75 0.40 35.72
N GLU A 757 5.14 0.99 36.85
CA GLU A 757 4.22 1.39 37.93
C GLU A 757 3.17 2.40 37.42
N GLN A 758 3.59 3.39 36.65
CA GLN A 758 2.69 4.36 36.01
C GLN A 758 1.72 3.67 35.03
N GLN A 759 2.21 2.76 34.17
CA GLN A 759 1.37 2.03 33.22
C GLN A 759 0.35 1.11 33.92
N GLU A 760 0.73 0.46 35.03
CA GLU A 760 -0.17 -0.39 35.82
C GLU A 760 -1.23 0.42 36.57
N ALA A 761 -0.88 1.57 37.15
CA ALA A 761 -1.84 2.46 37.80
C ALA A 761 -2.90 2.98 36.82
N VAL A 762 -2.48 3.35 35.61
CA VAL A 762 -3.37 3.82 34.53
C VAL A 762 -4.25 2.71 34.00
N GLN A 763 -3.68 1.52 33.75
CA GLN A 763 -4.43 0.35 33.29
C GLN A 763 -5.46 -0.11 34.33
N LYS A 764 -5.12 -0.10 35.62
CA LYS A 764 -6.07 -0.41 36.71
C LYS A 764 -7.24 0.57 36.75
N SER A 765 -6.96 1.87 36.56
CA SER A 765 -7.99 2.92 36.53
C SER A 765 -8.95 2.77 35.33
N SER A 766 -8.53 2.11 34.24
CA SER A 766 -9.43 1.78 33.13
C SER A 766 -10.47 0.73 33.52
N VAL A 767 -10.03 -0.38 34.12
CA VAL A 767 -10.91 -1.48 34.59
C VAL A 767 -11.89 -1.00 35.66
N GLU A 768 -11.47 -0.10 36.55
CA GLU A 768 -12.35 0.51 37.56
C GLU A 768 -13.39 1.46 36.94
N SER A 769 -13.11 2.05 35.77
CA SER A 769 -14.05 2.93 35.07
C SER A 769 -15.18 2.18 34.35
N ASP A 770 -14.90 0.99 33.81
CA ASP A 770 -15.93 0.10 33.23
C ASP A 770 -16.86 -0.52 34.29
N ALA A 771 -16.43 -0.52 35.57
CA ALA A 771 -17.13 -1.18 36.67
C ALA A 771 -17.98 -0.25 37.57
N SER A 772 -17.84 1.08 37.48
CA SER A 772 -18.39 2.01 38.48
C SER A 772 -19.27 3.13 37.89
N GLY A 773 -20.60 2.95 37.99
CA GLY A 773 -21.60 3.90 37.48
C GLY A 773 -21.91 5.11 38.37
N SER A 774 -21.30 5.24 39.56
CA SER A 774 -21.54 6.37 40.47
C SER A 774 -20.42 6.54 41.51
N ALA A 775 -19.65 7.62 41.41
CA ALA A 775 -18.76 8.11 42.47
C ALA A 775 -18.48 9.62 42.26
N ASP A 776 -19.12 10.48 43.05
CA ASP A 776 -18.84 11.93 43.06
C ASP A 776 -17.58 12.21 43.88
N VAL A 777 -16.53 12.73 43.24
CA VAL A 777 -15.33 13.23 43.92
C VAL A 777 -15.63 14.61 44.50
N GLN A 778 -15.32 14.82 45.79
CA GLN A 778 -15.62 16.09 46.47
C GLN A 778 -14.51 17.14 46.26
N PRO A 779 -14.82 18.45 46.32
CA PRO A 779 -13.82 19.52 46.12
C PRO A 779 -12.72 19.63 47.19
N SER A 780 -12.71 18.77 48.21
CA SER A 780 -11.75 18.76 49.31
C SER A 780 -10.40 18.13 48.97
N ASP A 781 -10.33 17.33 47.91
CA ASP A 781 -9.31 16.27 47.77
C ASP A 781 -8.11 16.70 46.90
N ILE A 782 -7.76 18.00 46.91
CA ILE A 782 -6.64 18.58 46.14
C ILE A 782 -5.80 19.51 47.05
N PRO A 783 -4.47 19.34 47.13
CA PRO A 783 -3.59 20.27 47.84
C PRO A 783 -3.58 21.67 47.22
N VAL A 784 -3.60 22.71 48.06
CA VAL A 784 -3.46 24.11 47.66
C VAL A 784 -1.96 24.46 47.58
N PRO A 785 -1.45 25.08 46.50
CA PRO A 785 -0.11 25.66 46.49
C PRO A 785 -0.01 26.87 47.42
N ASP A 786 1.00 26.92 48.29
CA ASP A 786 1.16 27.99 49.26
C ASP A 786 1.35 29.38 48.62
N ALA A 787 0.77 30.40 49.24
CA ALA A 787 0.88 31.79 48.81
C ALA A 787 2.26 32.40 49.14
N PRO A 788 2.80 33.30 48.30
CA PRO A 788 4.13 33.88 48.52
C PRO A 788 4.16 34.81 49.74
N VAL A 789 4.93 34.44 50.77
CA VAL A 789 5.10 35.23 51.99
C VAL A 789 6.22 36.27 51.81
N THR A 790 5.85 37.55 51.78
CA THR A 790 6.82 38.66 51.75
C THR A 790 7.19 39.14 53.16
N THR A 791 8.41 38.78 53.58
CA THR A 791 9.32 39.59 54.44
C THR A 791 8.75 40.32 55.67
N THR A 792 9.20 39.94 56.88
CA THR A 792 10.13 40.81 57.65
C THR A 792 10.87 40.05 58.76
N THR A 793 11.90 40.73 59.28
CA THR A 793 12.82 40.43 60.40
C THR A 793 12.10 40.23 61.77
N ASP A 794 12.73 39.76 62.87
CA ASP A 794 14.17 39.81 63.22
C ASP A 794 14.66 38.82 64.32
N THR A 795 15.98 38.80 64.52
CA THR A 795 16.76 38.57 65.76
C THR A 795 16.78 37.21 66.51
N THR A 796 17.98 36.58 66.48
CA THR A 796 18.74 36.01 67.64
C THR A 796 18.19 34.78 68.42
N THR A 797 18.96 33.92 69.12
CA THR A 797 20.40 33.80 69.54
C THR A 797 20.68 32.30 69.89
N THR A 798 21.88 31.70 70.04
CA THR A 798 23.32 32.05 69.92
C THR A 798 24.14 30.75 69.66
N ASP A 799 25.42 30.87 69.27
CA ASP A 799 26.66 30.14 69.71
C ASP A 799 26.66 28.67 70.23
N THR A 800 27.76 27.90 70.10
CA THR A 800 29.16 28.13 69.62
C THR A 800 29.67 26.85 68.88
N THR A 801 30.91 26.57 68.44
CA THR A 801 32.32 27.08 68.47
C THR A 801 33.07 26.37 67.30
N THR A 802 34.27 26.67 66.77
CA THR A 802 35.17 27.84 66.50
C THR A 802 36.38 27.28 65.68
N THR A 803 37.20 28.03 64.92
CA THR A 803 37.29 29.50 64.74
C THR A 803 37.14 29.90 63.24
N ASP A 804 38.09 30.36 62.39
CA ASP A 804 39.51 30.79 62.51
C ASP A 804 39.96 31.74 61.36
N THR A 805 41.27 31.94 61.23
CA THR A 805 42.03 32.91 60.41
C THR A 805 42.24 32.48 58.93
N THR A 806 42.54 33.33 57.92
CA THR A 806 42.83 34.80 57.83
C THR A 806 42.66 35.37 56.40
N THR A 807 42.08 36.59 56.28
CA THR A 807 42.39 37.77 55.40
C THR A 807 42.49 37.74 53.83
N THR A 808 41.92 38.80 53.20
CA THR A 808 42.31 39.53 51.93
C THR A 808 42.22 38.82 50.56
N ASP A 809 41.92 39.47 49.40
CA ASP A 809 41.36 40.81 49.07
C ASP A 809 40.86 40.87 47.58
N THR A 810 40.17 41.96 47.18
CA THR A 810 39.96 42.50 45.79
C THR A 810 39.36 41.59 44.69
N THR A 811 38.12 41.80 44.19
CA THR A 811 37.67 42.70 43.07
C THR A 811 38.17 42.28 41.66
N THR A 812 37.61 42.67 40.49
CA THR A 812 36.77 43.83 40.09
C THR A 812 36.14 43.62 38.68
N THR A 813 34.94 44.17 38.40
CA THR A 813 34.44 44.78 37.10
C THR A 813 34.48 44.02 35.75
N ASP A 814 33.76 44.36 34.66
CA ASP A 814 32.45 45.06 34.40
C ASP A 814 32.22 45.14 32.86
N THR A 815 31.04 45.59 32.39
CA THR A 815 30.75 46.20 31.06
C THR A 815 30.98 45.39 29.77
N THR A 816 30.38 45.65 28.59
CA THR A 816 29.23 46.47 28.12
C THR A 816 28.67 45.75 26.86
N THR A 817 27.38 45.80 26.48
CA THR A 817 26.70 46.88 25.70
C THR A 817 27.48 47.26 24.41
N THR A 818 26.85 47.51 23.25
CA THR A 818 25.58 48.26 23.04
C THR A 818 24.89 47.97 21.70
N ASP A 819 23.57 48.18 21.67
CA ASP A 819 22.67 48.70 20.60
C ASP A 819 22.84 48.30 19.11
N THR A 820 21.81 47.82 18.39
CA THR A 820 20.63 48.52 17.81
C THR A 820 20.97 49.60 16.74
N THR A 821 20.10 50.02 15.80
CA THR A 821 18.63 49.91 15.66
C THR A 821 18.17 49.95 14.17
N THR A 822 17.07 49.25 13.86
CA THR A 822 15.99 49.53 12.86
C THR A 822 16.25 49.85 11.36
N THR A 823 15.21 49.60 10.55
CA THR A 823 14.87 50.15 9.20
C THR A 823 15.60 49.63 7.94
N ASP A 824 14.94 49.46 6.77
CA ASP A 824 13.54 49.09 6.49
C ASP A 824 13.30 48.69 4.99
N THR A 825 12.03 48.40 4.63
CA THR A 825 11.36 48.48 3.31
C THR A 825 11.89 47.74 2.04
N THR A 826 11.12 46.71 1.65
CA THR A 826 10.56 46.44 0.29
C THR A 826 11.39 46.03 -0.96
N THR A 827 10.91 44.93 -1.58
CA THR A 827 10.56 44.81 -3.02
C THR A 827 11.64 44.46 -4.09
N THR A 828 11.73 43.15 -4.36
CA THR A 828 11.56 42.52 -5.71
C THR A 828 12.70 42.59 -6.77
N THR A 829 12.68 41.60 -7.67
CA THR A 829 13.44 41.42 -8.94
C THR A 829 14.94 41.16 -8.78
N ASP A 830 15.45 39.92 -8.89
CA ASP A 830 15.53 38.99 -10.05
C ASP A 830 16.90 39.08 -10.78
N THR A 831 17.42 37.92 -11.21
CA THR A 831 18.55 37.69 -12.13
C THR A 831 19.92 38.28 -11.78
N THR A 832 20.89 37.43 -11.37
CA THR A 832 22.11 37.21 -12.18
C THR A 832 23.03 36.06 -11.70
N THR A 833 23.53 35.35 -12.71
CA THR A 833 24.82 34.65 -12.87
C THR A 833 25.94 34.84 -11.82
N THR A 834 26.40 33.74 -11.24
CA THR A 834 27.76 33.55 -10.68
C THR A 834 28.18 32.10 -10.98
N THR A 835 29.01 31.84 -12.00
CA THR A 835 30.50 31.78 -12.00
C THR A 835 31.05 30.55 -11.28
N ASP A 836 31.94 29.81 -11.97
CA ASP A 836 32.62 28.62 -11.46
C ASP A 836 33.45 28.87 -10.19
N VAL A 837 33.42 27.90 -9.27
CA VAL A 837 34.48 27.68 -8.28
C VAL A 837 34.86 26.21 -8.34
N THR A 838 35.95 25.90 -9.05
CA THR A 838 36.55 24.57 -9.05
C THR A 838 37.24 24.30 -7.71
N THR A 839 36.80 23.24 -7.02
CA THR A 839 37.57 22.60 -5.95
C THR A 839 37.86 21.15 -6.33
N ASP A 840 39.11 20.88 -6.72
CA ASP A 840 39.58 19.52 -6.99
C ASP A 840 39.48 18.65 -5.73
N VAL A 841 38.68 17.59 -5.82
CA VAL A 841 38.76 16.42 -4.93
C VAL A 841 38.91 15.19 -5.81
N THR A 842 40.13 14.99 -6.31
CA THR A 842 40.51 13.81 -7.09
C THR A 842 40.39 12.55 -6.24
N THR A 843 39.22 11.95 -6.28
CA THR A 843 39.02 10.55 -5.88
C THR A 843 38.99 9.73 -7.17
N ASP A 844 40.08 8.99 -7.43
CA ASP A 844 40.15 8.05 -8.55
C ASP A 844 39.21 6.87 -8.29
N VAL A 845 37.93 7.09 -8.62
CA VAL A 845 36.98 6.01 -8.86
C VAL A 845 37.15 5.62 -10.32
N ASP A 846 37.81 4.48 -10.58
CA ASP A 846 37.78 3.85 -11.90
C ASP A 846 36.37 3.35 -12.18
N VAL A 847 35.53 4.24 -12.72
CA VAL A 847 34.17 3.93 -13.16
C VAL A 847 34.22 3.13 -14.46
N VAL A 848 34.58 1.85 -14.33
CA VAL A 848 34.30 0.84 -15.35
C VAL A 848 32.79 0.61 -15.35
N VAL A 849 32.07 1.33 -16.21
CA VAL A 849 30.65 1.05 -16.45
C VAL A 849 30.56 -0.20 -17.34
N ASP A 850 30.42 -1.36 -16.70
CA ASP A 850 29.83 -2.50 -17.37
C ASP A 850 28.40 -2.12 -17.77
N VAL A 851 28.12 -2.06 -19.07
CA VAL A 851 26.80 -1.71 -19.60
C VAL A 851 25.91 -2.95 -19.64
N ASP A 852 25.69 -3.54 -18.46
CA ASP A 852 24.67 -4.57 -18.26
C ASP A 852 23.29 -3.87 -18.35
N VAL A 853 22.63 -4.00 -19.50
CA VAL A 853 21.33 -3.37 -19.76
C VAL A 853 20.21 -4.14 -19.06
N ILE A 854 20.18 -4.04 -17.72
CA ILE A 854 19.10 -4.58 -16.89
C ILE A 854 17.85 -3.70 -17.11
N VAL A 855 17.03 -4.08 -18.09
CA VAL A 855 15.73 -3.46 -18.33
C VAL A 855 14.76 -3.88 -17.22
N ILE A 856 14.75 -3.13 -16.12
CA ILE A 856 13.74 -3.25 -15.07
C ILE A 856 12.44 -2.63 -15.60
N LEU A 857 11.45 -3.49 -15.91
CA LEU A 857 10.06 -3.14 -16.21
C LEU A 857 9.20 -3.13 -14.92
#